data_AF-A0A8T1XBY3-F1
#
_entry.id   AF-A0A8T1XBY3-F1
#
_cell.length_a   1.000
_cell.length_b   1.000
_cell.length_c   1.000
_cell.angle_alpha   90.00
_cell.angle_beta   90.00
_cell.angle_gamma   90.00
#
_symmetry.space_group_name_H-M   'P 1'
#
loop_
_entity.id
_entity.type
_entity.pdbx_description
1 polymer ?
#
loop_
_entity_poly.entity_id
_entity_poly.type
_entity_poly.pdbx_seq_one_letter_code
_entity_poly.pdbx_strand_id
1 'polypeptide(L)'
;EWNNFLERVKCLSEEELKESDELEEELRLWASYRGQTLTRTVRGMMYYRKALELQAFLDMAMHEDLMEGYKAVELNSENNSRGERSLWAQCQAVADMKFTYVVSCQQYGIHKRSGDPRAQDILRLMTRYPSLRVAYIDEVEEPVKDKSKKGNQKVYYSVLVKVPKSTDHSSLAQNLDQVIYRIRLPGPAILGEGKPENQNHAIIFSRGEGLQTIDMNQDNYMEEALKMRNLLQEFLTKHDGVRHPSILGLREHIFTGSVSSLAWFMSNQETSFVTIGQRLLANPLRVRFHYGHPDVFDRLFHLTRGGVSKASKVINLSEDIFAGFNSTLREGNVTHHEYIQVGKGRDVGLNQISMFEAKIANGNGEQTLSRDIYRLGHRFDFFRMMSCYFTTVGFYFSTLITVLTVYIFLYGRLYLVLSGLEQGLSTQKGIRDNTPLQIALASQSFVQIGFLMALPMLMEIGLERGFRTALSEFVLMQLQLAPVFFTFSLGTKTHYYGRTLLHGGAKYRSTGRGFVVFHAKFADNYRLYSRSHFVKGLEMMLLLVVYQIFGSAYRGVLAYLLITISMWFMVGTWLFAPFLFNPSGFEWQKIVDDWTDWNKWINNIGGIGVPAEKSWESWWEEEQEHLRYSGKRGIVVEILLALRFFIYQYGLVYHLTITERTKNFLVYGVSWLVIFLILFVMKTVSVGRRRFSASFQLMFRLIKGLIFMTFIAIIVILITLAHMTIQDIIVCILAFMPTGWGMLLIAQACKPVVHRAGFWGSVRTLARGYEIVMGLLLFTPVAFLAWFPFVSEFQTRMLFNQAFSRGLQISRILGGHRKDRSSRNKE
;
A
#
# COMPACT_ATOMS: atom_id res chain seq x y z
N GLU A 1 21.43 -3.99 -24.87
CA GLU A 1 20.44 -5.06 -24.57
C GLU A 1 19.44 -5.30 -25.68
N TRP A 2 18.63 -4.30 -26.07
CA TRP A 2 17.68 -4.45 -27.19
C TRP A 2 18.40 -4.88 -28.47
N ASN A 3 19.50 -4.18 -28.82
CA ASN A 3 20.34 -4.55 -29.96
C ASN A 3 20.88 -5.99 -29.85
N ASN A 4 21.36 -6.41 -28.68
CA ASN A 4 21.83 -7.79 -28.45
C ASN A 4 20.69 -8.82 -28.56
N PHE A 5 19.44 -8.44 -28.30
CA PHE A 5 18.30 -9.32 -28.53
C PHE A 5 18.02 -9.47 -30.02
N LEU A 6 17.95 -8.36 -30.76
CA LEU A 6 17.82 -8.35 -32.22
C LEU A 6 18.91 -9.20 -32.89
N GLU A 7 20.15 -9.06 -32.44
CA GLU A 7 21.28 -9.87 -32.90
C GLU A 7 21.09 -11.37 -32.64
N ARG A 8 20.60 -11.78 -31.45
CA ARG A 8 20.37 -13.19 -31.11
C ARG A 8 19.26 -13.83 -31.94
N VAL A 9 18.18 -13.08 -32.22
CA VAL A 9 17.06 -13.55 -33.04
C VAL A 9 17.27 -13.32 -34.54
N LYS A 10 18.41 -12.70 -34.92
CA LYS A 10 18.81 -12.41 -36.30
C LYS A 10 17.81 -11.52 -37.07
N CYS A 11 17.19 -10.56 -36.38
CA CYS A 11 16.29 -9.58 -36.98
C CYS A 11 16.92 -8.18 -36.96
N LEU A 12 16.61 -7.35 -37.96
CA LEU A 12 17.12 -5.99 -38.09
C LEU A 12 16.13 -4.94 -37.58
N SER A 13 14.83 -5.27 -37.52
CA SER A 13 13.75 -4.35 -37.16
C SER A 13 12.72 -4.97 -36.20
N GLU A 14 11.91 -4.14 -35.53
CA GLU A 14 10.79 -4.61 -34.69
C GLU A 14 9.63 -5.19 -35.52
N GLU A 15 9.52 -4.78 -36.79
CA GLU A 15 8.45 -5.21 -37.68
C GLU A 15 8.64 -6.68 -38.09
N GLU A 16 9.87 -7.08 -38.40
CA GLU A 16 10.25 -8.49 -38.66
C GLU A 16 9.93 -9.44 -37.49
N LEU A 17 9.96 -8.94 -36.25
CA LEU A 17 9.65 -9.75 -35.07
C LEU A 17 8.17 -10.12 -34.95
N LYS A 18 7.28 -9.43 -35.68
CA LYS A 18 5.83 -9.66 -35.65
C LYS A 18 5.35 -10.49 -36.84
N GLU A 19 6.24 -10.91 -37.73
CA GLU A 19 5.91 -11.67 -38.93
C GLU A 19 5.79 -13.18 -38.68
N SER A 20 6.38 -13.68 -37.58
CA SER A 20 6.34 -15.08 -37.18
C SER A 20 5.85 -15.22 -35.73
N ASP A 21 4.93 -16.15 -35.50
CA ASP A 21 4.41 -16.47 -34.16
C ASP A 21 5.54 -16.84 -33.17
N GLU A 22 6.62 -17.47 -33.65
CA GLU A 22 7.78 -17.84 -32.83
C GLU A 22 8.60 -16.62 -32.41
N LEU A 23 8.85 -15.70 -33.35
CA LEU A 23 9.58 -14.46 -33.08
C LEU A 23 8.78 -13.51 -32.19
N GLU A 24 7.46 -13.48 -32.39
CA GLU A 24 6.55 -12.72 -31.53
C GLU A 24 6.59 -13.27 -30.09
N GLU A 25 6.60 -14.59 -29.92
CA GLU A 25 6.72 -15.21 -28.60
C GLU A 25 8.09 -14.91 -27.95
N GLU A 26 9.20 -14.97 -28.69
CA GLU A 26 10.52 -14.59 -28.17
C GLU A 26 10.57 -13.09 -27.77
N LEU A 27 9.93 -12.20 -28.53
CA LEU A 27 9.76 -10.79 -28.16
C LEU A 27 8.92 -10.64 -26.88
N ARG A 28 7.80 -11.36 -26.78
CA ARG A 28 6.94 -11.38 -25.58
C ARG A 28 7.70 -11.87 -24.36
N LEU A 29 8.51 -12.92 -24.48
CA LEU A 29 9.36 -13.44 -23.41
C LEU A 29 10.45 -12.44 -23.03
N TRP A 30 11.12 -11.83 -24.01
CA TRP A 30 12.15 -10.81 -23.79
C TRP A 30 11.62 -9.64 -22.94
N ALA A 31 10.40 -9.16 -23.26
CA ALA A 31 9.72 -8.13 -22.49
C ALA A 31 9.28 -8.64 -21.11
N SER A 32 8.67 -9.82 -21.04
CA SER A 32 8.16 -10.42 -19.80
C SER A 32 9.26 -10.62 -18.76
N TYR A 33 10.45 -11.03 -19.19
CA TYR A 33 11.63 -11.21 -18.35
C TYR A 33 12.20 -9.93 -17.73
N ARG A 34 11.79 -8.75 -18.23
CA ARG A 34 12.19 -7.43 -17.72
C ARG A 34 11.11 -6.76 -16.87
N GLY A 35 9.88 -7.26 -16.93
CA GLY A 35 8.78 -6.84 -16.06
C GLY A 35 8.71 -7.61 -14.73
N GLN A 36 7.65 -7.35 -13.96
CA GLN A 36 7.28 -8.13 -12.78
C GLN A 36 6.21 -9.17 -13.16
N THR A 37 6.56 -10.08 -14.07
CA THR A 37 5.64 -11.09 -14.61
C THR A 37 5.85 -12.46 -13.95
N LEU A 38 4.79 -13.28 -13.92
CA LEU A 38 4.89 -14.67 -13.48
C LEU A 38 5.93 -15.45 -14.29
N THR A 39 6.02 -15.21 -15.60
CA THR A 39 7.00 -15.84 -16.50
C THR A 39 8.44 -15.58 -16.06
N ARG A 40 8.75 -14.36 -15.60
CA ARG A 40 10.08 -14.04 -15.02
C ARG A 40 10.34 -14.87 -13.77
N THR A 41 9.40 -14.90 -12.84
CA THR A 41 9.53 -15.71 -11.61
C THR A 41 9.71 -17.17 -11.90
N VAL A 42 8.91 -17.74 -12.81
CA VAL A 42 9.00 -19.15 -13.17
C VAL A 42 10.36 -19.44 -13.77
N ARG A 43 10.84 -18.64 -14.73
CA ARG A 43 12.20 -18.79 -15.28
C ARG A 43 13.25 -18.75 -14.18
N GLY A 44 13.17 -17.76 -13.28
CA GLY A 44 14.10 -17.60 -12.16
C GLY A 44 14.16 -18.84 -11.27
N MET A 45 13.01 -19.33 -10.81
CA MET A 45 12.97 -20.51 -9.94
C MET A 45 13.35 -21.81 -10.68
N MET A 46 13.10 -21.89 -11.98
CA MET A 46 13.55 -23.01 -12.81
C MET A 46 15.08 -23.08 -12.94
N TYR A 47 15.83 -22.04 -12.58
CA TYR A 47 17.28 -22.14 -12.44
C TYR A 47 17.71 -23.09 -11.32
N TYR A 48 16.91 -23.35 -10.28
CA TYR A 48 17.22 -24.42 -9.32
C TYR A 48 17.32 -25.78 -10.00
N ARG A 49 16.38 -26.07 -10.91
CA ARG A 49 16.42 -27.30 -11.69
C ARG A 49 17.65 -27.35 -12.60
N LYS A 50 17.95 -26.26 -13.32
CA LYS A 50 19.12 -26.20 -14.20
C LYS A 50 20.44 -26.33 -13.43
N ALA A 51 20.53 -25.72 -12.25
CA ALA A 51 21.69 -25.85 -11.37
C ALA A 51 21.88 -27.29 -10.89
N LEU A 52 20.78 -27.99 -10.56
CA LEU A 52 20.81 -29.42 -10.20
C LEU A 52 21.20 -30.32 -11.38
N GLU A 53 20.73 -30.02 -12.60
CA GLU A 53 21.15 -30.75 -13.81
C GLU A 53 22.65 -30.62 -14.05
N LEU A 54 23.19 -29.41 -13.92
CA LEU A 54 24.62 -29.16 -14.05
C LEU A 54 25.41 -29.86 -12.94
N GLN A 55 24.96 -29.80 -11.69
CA GLN A 55 25.62 -30.48 -10.58
C GLN A 55 25.58 -32.01 -10.75
N ALA A 56 24.45 -32.57 -11.17
CA ALA A 56 24.33 -33.99 -11.46
C ALA A 56 25.25 -34.40 -12.60
N PHE A 57 25.36 -33.58 -13.65
CA PHE A 57 26.32 -33.81 -14.73
C PHE A 57 27.76 -33.83 -14.19
N LEU A 58 28.16 -32.84 -13.41
CA LEU A 58 29.52 -32.79 -12.84
C LEU A 58 29.83 -33.97 -11.91
N ASP A 59 28.82 -34.50 -11.21
CA ASP A 59 28.97 -35.66 -10.33
C ASP A 59 28.98 -37.01 -11.09
N MET A 60 28.34 -37.10 -12.26
CA MET A 60 28.10 -38.35 -12.99
C MET A 60 28.90 -38.49 -14.30
N ALA A 61 29.38 -37.39 -14.87
CA ALA A 61 30.07 -37.35 -16.16
C ALA A 61 31.44 -38.03 -16.08
N MET A 62 31.80 -38.79 -17.13
CA MET A 62 33.14 -39.33 -17.28
C MET A 62 34.09 -38.27 -17.86
N HIS A 63 35.39 -38.55 -17.86
CA HIS A 63 36.41 -37.59 -18.31
C HIS A 63 36.16 -37.09 -19.74
N GLU A 64 35.72 -37.98 -20.64
CA GLU A 64 35.40 -37.65 -22.04
C GLU A 64 34.21 -36.69 -22.14
N ASP A 65 33.12 -36.96 -21.42
CA ASP A 65 31.93 -36.08 -21.36
C ASP A 65 32.28 -34.70 -20.78
N LEU A 66 33.16 -34.63 -19.78
CA LEU A 66 33.62 -33.38 -19.18
C LEU A 66 34.44 -32.54 -20.17
N MET A 67 35.21 -33.19 -21.06
CA MET A 67 35.99 -32.52 -22.10
C MET A 67 35.12 -31.99 -23.24
N GLU A 68 34.06 -32.71 -23.63
CA GLU A 68 33.05 -32.21 -24.58
C GLU A 68 32.18 -31.09 -23.99
N GLY A 69 31.93 -31.17 -22.68
CA GLY A 69 31.24 -30.16 -21.90
C GLY A 69 29.72 -30.29 -21.88
N TYR A 70 29.11 -29.74 -20.82
CA TYR A 70 27.68 -29.84 -20.52
C TYR A 70 26.74 -29.51 -21.69
N LYS A 71 27.05 -28.46 -22.46
CA LYS A 71 26.20 -28.03 -23.60
C LYS A 71 26.24 -29.00 -24.78
N ALA A 72 27.36 -29.67 -25.01
CA ALA A 72 27.47 -30.66 -26.09
C ALA A 72 26.58 -31.88 -25.77
N VAL A 73 26.58 -32.33 -24.51
CA VAL A 73 25.75 -33.44 -24.04
C VAL A 73 24.25 -33.09 -24.05
N GLU A 74 23.88 -31.84 -23.72
CA GLU A 74 22.51 -31.33 -23.86
C GLU A 74 22.03 -31.39 -25.33
N LEU A 75 22.83 -30.86 -26.27
CA LEU A 75 22.50 -30.81 -27.71
C LEU A 75 22.53 -32.19 -28.40
N ASN A 76 23.48 -33.05 -28.05
CA ASN A 76 23.60 -34.39 -28.63
C ASN A 76 22.43 -35.30 -28.23
N SER A 77 21.80 -35.04 -27.07
CA SER A 77 20.63 -35.77 -26.60
C SER A 77 19.33 -35.47 -27.37
N GLU A 78 19.20 -34.28 -27.95
CA GLU A 78 18.05 -33.93 -28.81
C GLU A 78 18.12 -34.65 -30.17
N ASN A 79 19.33 -35.00 -30.63
CA ASN A 79 19.58 -35.66 -31.92
C ASN A 79 19.58 -37.20 -31.85
N ASN A 80 19.97 -37.80 -30.72
CA ASN A 80 20.11 -39.26 -30.59
C ASN A 80 18.95 -39.91 -29.83
N SER A 81 17.89 -40.26 -30.57
CA SER A 81 16.70 -40.97 -30.10
C SER A 81 16.83 -42.51 -30.11
N ARG A 82 18.00 -43.07 -29.73
CA ARG A 82 18.19 -44.54 -29.73
C ARG A 82 18.92 -45.07 -28.50
N GLY A 83 18.19 -45.83 -27.69
CA GLY A 83 18.68 -47.07 -27.06
C GLY A 83 19.21 -47.01 -25.64
N GLU A 84 20.10 -46.08 -25.31
CA GLU A 84 20.72 -46.01 -23.98
C GLU A 84 20.23 -44.77 -23.21
N ARG A 85 20.03 -44.89 -21.88
CA ARG A 85 19.69 -43.72 -21.04
C ARG A 85 20.85 -42.75 -21.09
N SER A 86 20.79 -41.79 -22.01
CA SER A 86 21.78 -40.74 -22.18
C SER A 86 22.11 -40.13 -20.81
N LEU A 87 23.40 -39.82 -20.57
CA LEU A 87 23.87 -39.17 -19.35
C LEU A 87 22.97 -37.97 -18.99
N TRP A 88 22.54 -37.23 -20.01
CA TRP A 88 21.55 -36.17 -19.88
C TRP A 88 20.23 -36.61 -19.24
N ALA A 89 19.59 -37.67 -19.75
CA ALA A 89 18.34 -38.18 -19.18
C ALA A 89 18.50 -38.61 -17.71
N GLN A 90 19.67 -39.12 -17.32
CA GLN A 90 19.97 -39.45 -15.93
C GLN A 90 20.09 -38.18 -15.06
N CYS A 91 20.79 -37.16 -15.54
CA CYS A 91 20.90 -35.86 -14.86
C CYS A 91 19.52 -35.21 -14.68
N GLN A 92 18.69 -35.23 -15.71
CA GLN A 92 17.31 -34.72 -15.65
C GLN A 92 16.48 -35.47 -14.60
N ALA A 93 16.61 -36.80 -14.52
CA ALA A 93 15.91 -37.61 -13.52
C ALA A 93 16.33 -37.26 -12.08
N VAL A 94 17.62 -37.04 -11.84
CA VAL A 94 18.13 -36.59 -10.53
C VAL A 94 17.55 -35.22 -10.17
N ALA A 95 17.58 -34.26 -11.10
CA ALA A 95 17.02 -32.93 -10.88
C ALA A 95 15.50 -32.99 -10.57
N ASP A 96 14.74 -33.79 -11.32
CA ASP A 96 13.29 -33.95 -11.13
C ASP A 96 12.94 -34.69 -9.82
N MET A 97 13.84 -35.52 -9.29
CA MET A 97 13.69 -36.15 -7.96
C MET A 97 13.96 -35.16 -6.82
N LYS A 98 14.87 -34.21 -7.01
CA LYS A 98 15.33 -33.27 -5.96
C LYS A 98 14.55 -31.96 -5.93
N PHE A 99 13.96 -31.54 -7.05
CA PHE A 99 13.26 -30.27 -7.15
C PHE A 99 11.85 -30.44 -7.74
N THR A 100 10.86 -29.87 -7.05
CA THR A 100 9.49 -29.80 -7.55
C THR A 100 8.99 -28.38 -7.47
N TYR A 101 8.42 -27.88 -8.56
CA TYR A 101 7.86 -26.54 -8.61
C TYR A 101 6.37 -26.55 -8.93
N VAL A 102 5.58 -25.98 -8.03
CA VAL A 102 4.13 -25.89 -8.13
C VAL A 102 3.74 -24.41 -8.13
N VAL A 103 3.08 -23.97 -9.20
CA VAL A 103 2.48 -22.64 -9.29
C VAL A 103 1.01 -22.74 -8.91
N SER A 104 0.59 -22.00 -7.88
CA SER A 104 -0.81 -21.94 -7.47
C SER A 104 -1.55 -20.85 -8.24
N CYS A 105 -2.40 -21.25 -9.17
CA CYS A 105 -3.27 -20.37 -9.95
C CYS A 105 -4.74 -20.69 -9.64
N GLN A 106 -5.26 -20.25 -8.50
CA GLN A 106 -6.62 -20.57 -8.03
C GLN A 106 -7.74 -20.43 -9.09
N GLN A 107 -7.65 -19.45 -10.01
CA GLN A 107 -8.68 -19.19 -11.05
C GLN A 107 -8.43 -19.91 -12.39
N TYR A 108 -7.35 -20.70 -12.53
CA TYR A 108 -6.99 -21.31 -13.81
C TYR A 108 -8.13 -22.16 -14.40
N GLY A 109 -8.83 -22.96 -13.59
CA GLY A 109 -9.96 -23.76 -14.05
C GLY A 109 -11.11 -22.92 -14.62
N ILE A 110 -11.40 -21.77 -14.02
CA ILE A 110 -12.43 -20.83 -14.50
C ILE A 110 -11.96 -20.17 -15.81
N HIS A 111 -10.72 -19.64 -15.82
CA HIS A 111 -10.13 -19.01 -17.00
C HIS A 111 -10.06 -19.97 -18.20
N LYS A 112 -9.75 -21.25 -17.95
CA LYS A 112 -9.75 -22.28 -18.98
C LYS A 112 -11.14 -22.50 -19.57
N ARG A 113 -12.17 -22.64 -18.71
CA ARG A 113 -13.56 -22.81 -19.15
C ARG A 113 -14.11 -21.59 -19.90
N SER A 114 -13.69 -20.38 -19.54
CA SER A 114 -14.14 -19.15 -20.17
C SER A 114 -13.35 -18.77 -21.42
N GLY A 115 -12.32 -19.54 -21.80
CA GLY A 115 -11.43 -19.18 -22.92
C GLY A 115 -10.62 -17.90 -22.69
N ASP A 116 -10.31 -17.57 -21.42
CA ASP A 116 -9.53 -16.37 -21.09
C ASP A 116 -8.08 -16.53 -21.58
N PRO A 117 -7.49 -15.52 -22.26
CA PRO A 117 -6.11 -15.57 -22.75
C PRO A 117 -5.09 -15.94 -21.67
N ARG A 118 -5.34 -15.58 -20.41
CA ARG A 118 -4.46 -15.93 -19.28
C ARG A 118 -4.32 -17.43 -19.07
N ALA A 119 -5.34 -18.23 -19.38
CA ALA A 119 -5.22 -19.69 -19.32
C ALA A 119 -4.31 -20.22 -20.42
N GLN A 120 -4.34 -19.61 -21.61
CA GLN A 120 -3.43 -19.96 -22.71
C GLN A 120 -1.99 -19.58 -22.38
N ASP A 121 -1.76 -18.41 -21.75
CA ASP A 121 -0.42 -17.99 -21.33
C ASP A 121 0.17 -18.95 -20.27
N ILE A 122 -0.63 -19.41 -19.31
CA ILE A 122 -0.21 -20.43 -18.33
C ILE A 122 0.09 -21.76 -19.02
N LEU A 123 -0.68 -22.14 -20.03
CA LEU A 123 -0.43 -23.34 -20.82
C LEU A 123 0.90 -23.25 -21.59
N ARG A 124 1.16 -22.12 -22.27
CA ARG A 124 2.45 -21.85 -22.92
C ARG A 124 3.62 -21.96 -21.95
N LEU A 125 3.44 -21.46 -20.72
CA LEU A 125 4.46 -21.54 -19.67
C LEU A 125 4.74 -22.99 -19.24
N MET A 126 3.70 -23.82 -19.10
CA MET A 126 3.87 -25.26 -18.83
C MET A 126 4.51 -26.01 -20.00
N THR A 127 4.21 -25.63 -21.25
CA THR A 127 4.86 -26.20 -22.44
C THR A 127 6.35 -25.86 -22.46
N ARG A 128 6.72 -24.62 -22.15
CA ARG A 128 8.12 -24.17 -22.10
C ARG A 128 8.91 -24.83 -20.96
N TYR A 129 8.24 -25.12 -19.84
CA TYR A 129 8.85 -25.77 -18.67
C TYR A 129 8.08 -27.05 -18.31
N PRO A 130 8.36 -28.20 -18.95
CA PRO A 130 7.56 -29.43 -18.77
C PRO A 130 7.52 -30.01 -17.34
N SER A 131 8.49 -29.65 -16.49
CA SER A 131 8.51 -30.04 -15.07
C SER A 131 7.70 -29.11 -14.15
N LEU A 132 7.22 -27.97 -14.68
CA LEU A 132 6.31 -27.07 -13.99
C LEU A 132 4.94 -27.75 -13.79
N ARG A 133 4.38 -27.59 -12.60
CA ARG A 133 3.03 -28.05 -12.28
C ARG A 133 2.17 -26.86 -11.88
N VAL A 134 0.91 -26.87 -12.28
CA VAL A 134 -0.04 -25.83 -11.90
C VAL A 134 -1.12 -26.43 -11.01
N ALA A 135 -1.32 -25.80 -9.85
CA ALA A 135 -2.40 -26.14 -8.93
C ALA A 135 -3.51 -25.09 -9.02
N TYR A 136 -4.78 -25.50 -9.00
CA TYR A 136 -5.91 -24.56 -9.00
C TYR A 136 -7.11 -25.10 -8.21
N ILE A 137 -8.07 -24.21 -7.93
CA ILE A 137 -9.32 -24.57 -7.27
C ILE A 137 -10.40 -24.76 -8.34
N ASP A 138 -11.02 -25.92 -8.36
CA ASP A 138 -12.12 -26.24 -9.26
C ASP A 138 -13.44 -26.25 -8.51
N GLU A 139 -14.34 -25.35 -8.90
CA GLU A 139 -15.71 -25.27 -8.38
C GLU A 139 -16.68 -25.92 -9.35
N VAL A 140 -17.41 -26.94 -8.87
CA VAL A 140 -18.36 -27.71 -9.66
C VAL A 140 -19.68 -27.83 -8.90
N GLU A 141 -20.80 -27.72 -9.61
CA GLU A 141 -22.12 -28.01 -9.07
C GLU A 141 -22.44 -29.50 -9.25
N GLU A 142 -22.63 -30.22 -8.16
CA GLU A 142 -23.01 -31.63 -8.16
C GLU A 142 -24.42 -31.81 -7.59
N PRO A 143 -25.23 -32.74 -8.10
CA PRO A 143 -26.55 -33.02 -7.54
C PRO A 143 -26.43 -33.56 -6.10
N VAL A 144 -27.27 -33.06 -5.20
CA VAL A 144 -27.28 -33.49 -3.79
C VAL A 144 -27.58 -34.99 -3.72
N LYS A 145 -26.67 -35.76 -3.11
CA LYS A 145 -26.81 -37.23 -2.97
C LYS A 145 -27.98 -37.67 -2.09
N ASP A 146 -28.52 -36.76 -1.28
CA ASP A 146 -29.69 -36.98 -0.43
C ASP A 146 -30.99 -36.75 -1.21
N LYS A 147 -31.73 -37.83 -1.51
CA LYS A 147 -32.97 -37.81 -2.29
C LYS A 147 -34.07 -36.93 -1.67
N SER A 148 -33.96 -36.56 -0.39
CA SER A 148 -34.93 -35.71 0.33
C SER A 148 -34.77 -34.21 0.05
N LYS A 149 -33.63 -33.77 -0.51
CA LYS A 149 -33.35 -32.36 -0.84
C LYS A 149 -33.09 -32.20 -2.34
N LYS A 150 -34.07 -31.68 -3.08
CA LYS A 150 -33.87 -31.26 -4.48
C LYS A 150 -32.96 -30.02 -4.51
N GLY A 151 -31.80 -30.14 -5.14
CA GLY A 151 -30.88 -29.02 -5.38
C GLY A 151 -29.49 -29.47 -5.84
N ASN A 152 -28.71 -28.51 -6.37
CA ASN A 152 -27.28 -28.68 -6.63
C ASN A 152 -26.48 -28.20 -5.42
N GLN A 153 -25.43 -28.93 -5.04
CA GLN A 153 -24.44 -28.50 -4.06
C GLN A 153 -23.15 -28.10 -4.77
N LYS A 154 -22.58 -26.96 -4.38
CA LYS A 154 -21.23 -26.59 -4.80
C LYS A 154 -20.20 -27.45 -4.09
N VAL A 155 -19.38 -28.13 -4.88
CA VAL A 155 -18.25 -28.94 -4.42
C VAL A 155 -16.96 -28.30 -4.93
N TYR A 156 -15.95 -28.31 -4.09
CA TYR A 156 -14.66 -27.68 -4.33
C TYR A 156 -13.59 -28.75 -4.42
N TYR A 157 -12.68 -28.62 -5.39
CA TYR A 157 -11.55 -29.52 -5.57
C TYR A 157 -10.24 -28.73 -5.65
N SER A 158 -9.15 -29.24 -5.08
CA SER A 158 -7.79 -28.83 -5.38
C SER A 158 -7.26 -29.74 -6.47
N VAL A 159 -6.87 -29.16 -7.62
CA VAL A 159 -6.49 -29.90 -8.83
C VAL A 159 -5.04 -29.58 -9.18
N LEU A 160 -4.28 -30.60 -9.54
CA LEU A 160 -2.90 -30.47 -10.06
C LEU A 160 -2.86 -30.90 -11.51
N VAL A 161 -2.32 -30.04 -12.38
CA VAL A 161 -2.12 -30.32 -13.81
C VAL A 161 -0.65 -30.17 -14.22
N LYS A 162 -0.29 -30.81 -15.33
CA LYS A 162 0.98 -30.64 -16.06
C LYS A 162 0.75 -30.78 -17.55
N VAL A 163 1.70 -30.32 -18.36
CA VAL A 163 1.77 -30.68 -19.79
C VAL A 163 2.75 -31.85 -19.95
N PRO A 164 2.33 -33.00 -20.52
CA PRO A 164 3.23 -34.11 -20.77
C PRO A 164 4.24 -33.75 -21.87
N LYS A 165 5.46 -34.31 -21.79
CA LYS A 165 6.42 -34.27 -22.90
C LYS A 165 5.89 -35.22 -24.00
N SER A 166 5.17 -34.72 -25.00
CA SER A 166 4.75 -35.52 -26.17
C SER A 166 5.41 -35.00 -27.45
N THR A 167 5.93 -35.95 -28.24
CA THR A 167 6.69 -35.77 -29.48
C THR A 167 5.84 -35.54 -30.74
N ASP A 168 4.50 -35.57 -30.63
CA ASP A 168 3.60 -35.45 -31.78
C ASP A 168 2.86 -34.10 -31.77
N HIS A 169 3.24 -33.22 -32.71
CA HIS A 169 2.66 -31.89 -32.92
C HIS A 169 1.31 -31.89 -33.67
N SER A 170 0.78 -33.06 -34.07
CA SER A 170 -0.34 -33.15 -35.03
C SER A 170 -1.72 -33.37 -34.40
N SER A 171 -1.81 -33.70 -33.11
CA SER A 171 -3.09 -33.79 -32.40
C SER A 171 -2.96 -33.07 -31.07
N LEU A 172 -3.57 -31.90 -30.90
CA LEU A 172 -4.09 -31.35 -29.63
C LEU A 172 -4.29 -29.82 -29.76
N ALA A 173 -5.42 -29.41 -30.33
CA ALA A 173 -5.78 -27.98 -30.36
C ALA A 173 -6.59 -27.52 -29.12
N GLN A 174 -6.96 -28.39 -28.16
CA GLN A 174 -7.87 -27.97 -27.08
C GLN A 174 -7.60 -28.49 -25.65
N ASN A 175 -6.74 -29.48 -25.37
CA ASN A 175 -6.49 -29.96 -23.99
C ASN A 175 -5.06 -30.51 -23.76
N LEU A 176 -4.04 -29.67 -23.91
CA LEU A 176 -2.62 -30.03 -23.69
C LEU A 176 -2.26 -30.30 -22.22
N ASP A 177 -3.06 -29.82 -21.26
CA ASP A 177 -2.86 -30.03 -19.83
C ASP A 177 -3.55 -31.31 -19.33
N GLN A 178 -2.77 -32.19 -18.71
CA GLN A 178 -3.21 -33.43 -18.08
C GLN A 178 -3.43 -33.22 -16.58
N VAL A 179 -4.61 -33.62 -16.07
CA VAL A 179 -4.89 -33.68 -14.63
C VAL A 179 -4.14 -34.86 -14.00
N ILE A 180 -3.32 -34.58 -13.00
CA ILE A 180 -2.57 -35.58 -12.22
C ILE A 180 -3.36 -35.99 -10.99
N TYR A 181 -3.81 -35.01 -10.22
CA TYR A 181 -4.55 -35.21 -8.98
C TYR A 181 -5.76 -34.29 -8.94
N ARG A 182 -6.84 -34.79 -8.35
CA ARG A 182 -8.06 -34.03 -8.07
C ARG A 182 -8.56 -34.42 -6.68
N ILE A 183 -8.37 -33.54 -5.70
CA ILE A 183 -8.64 -33.80 -4.29
C ILE A 183 -9.83 -32.97 -3.85
N ARG A 184 -10.87 -33.61 -3.33
CA ARG A 184 -12.07 -32.92 -2.83
C ARG A 184 -11.73 -32.14 -1.55
N LEU A 185 -12.14 -30.88 -1.51
CA LEU A 185 -11.99 -29.99 -0.37
C LEU A 185 -13.24 -30.02 0.54
N PRO A 186 -13.09 -29.77 1.84
CA PRO A 186 -14.19 -29.84 2.81
C PRO A 186 -15.21 -28.70 2.67
N GLY A 187 -14.89 -27.64 1.91
CA GLY A 187 -15.73 -26.46 1.75
C GLY A 187 -15.08 -25.42 0.84
N PRO A 188 -15.61 -24.18 0.80
CA PRO A 188 -15.04 -23.11 0.00
C PRO A 188 -13.61 -22.82 0.47
N ALA A 189 -12.66 -22.89 -0.46
CA ALA A 189 -11.24 -22.70 -0.14
C ALA A 189 -10.85 -21.23 0.02
N ILE A 190 -11.55 -20.30 -0.66
CA ILE A 190 -11.21 -18.86 -0.65
C ILE A 190 -11.92 -18.18 0.52
N LEU A 191 -11.19 -17.96 1.63
CA LEU A 191 -11.74 -17.40 2.87
C LEU A 191 -11.41 -15.91 3.06
N GLY A 192 -10.20 -15.50 2.71
CA GLY A 192 -9.67 -14.14 2.84
C GLY A 192 -9.05 -13.62 1.54
N GLU A 193 -7.81 -13.13 1.64
CA GLU A 193 -7.11 -12.36 0.59
C GLU A 193 -6.58 -13.20 -0.58
N GLY A 194 -6.59 -14.53 -0.46
CA GLY A 194 -6.25 -15.48 -1.53
C GLY A 194 -4.81 -15.99 -1.50
N LYS A 195 -3.82 -15.22 -1.02
CA LYS A 195 -2.43 -15.72 -0.87
C LYS A 195 -2.30 -16.90 0.10
N PRO A 196 -2.79 -16.83 1.36
CA PRO A 196 -2.70 -17.98 2.26
C PRO A 196 -3.49 -19.19 1.75
N GLU A 197 -4.63 -18.97 1.09
CA GLU A 197 -5.44 -20.04 0.51
C GLU A 197 -4.71 -20.74 -0.64
N ASN A 198 -4.07 -19.99 -1.55
CA ASN A 198 -3.20 -20.53 -2.61
C ASN A 198 -2.11 -21.43 -2.04
N GLN A 199 -1.39 -20.96 -1.01
CA GLN A 199 -0.34 -21.77 -0.38
C GLN A 199 -0.92 -23.04 0.25
N ASN A 200 -2.02 -22.91 1.01
CA ASN A 200 -2.59 -24.02 1.77
C ASN A 200 -3.23 -25.10 0.90
N HIS A 201 -3.89 -24.76 -0.21
CA HIS A 201 -4.48 -25.79 -1.07
C HIS A 201 -3.44 -26.47 -1.97
N ALA A 202 -2.34 -25.78 -2.30
CA ALA A 202 -1.29 -26.30 -3.17
C ALA A 202 -0.21 -27.10 -2.41
N ILE A 203 -0.01 -26.85 -1.11
CA ILE A 203 1.08 -27.47 -0.33
C ILE A 203 1.05 -29.01 -0.34
N ILE A 204 -0.13 -29.62 -0.46
CA ILE A 204 -0.30 -31.09 -0.54
C ILE A 204 0.41 -31.71 -1.76
N PHE A 205 0.62 -30.92 -2.82
CA PHE A 205 1.29 -31.33 -4.05
C PHE A 205 2.81 -31.12 -4.02
N SER A 206 3.33 -30.45 -2.98
CA SER A 206 4.78 -30.32 -2.77
C SER A 206 5.41 -31.63 -2.28
N ARG A 207 6.71 -31.80 -2.56
CA ARG A 207 7.55 -32.94 -2.12
C ARG A 207 8.92 -32.42 -1.64
N GLY A 208 9.67 -33.27 -0.93
CA GLY A 208 10.97 -32.90 -0.34
C GLY A 208 10.90 -32.51 1.14
N GLU A 209 12.07 -32.23 1.71
CA GLU A 209 12.26 -31.83 3.12
C GLU A 209 12.27 -30.30 3.28
N GLY A 210 12.85 -29.57 2.32
CA GLY A 210 12.77 -28.12 2.25
C GLY A 210 11.54 -27.64 1.48
N LEU A 211 10.89 -26.59 1.97
CA LEU A 211 9.78 -25.92 1.29
C LEU A 211 10.04 -24.42 1.19
N GLN A 212 9.91 -23.85 0.00
CA GLN A 212 10.04 -22.42 -0.22
C GLN A 212 8.73 -21.89 -0.81
N THR A 213 8.25 -20.75 -0.30
CA THR A 213 7.09 -20.03 -0.85
C THR A 213 7.56 -18.77 -1.55
N ILE A 214 7.28 -18.66 -2.84
CA ILE A 214 7.79 -17.59 -3.70
C ILE A 214 6.63 -16.71 -4.18
N ASP A 215 6.75 -15.39 -3.99
CA ASP A 215 5.83 -14.41 -4.54
C ASP A 215 6.03 -14.26 -6.06
N MET A 216 4.96 -13.97 -6.82
CA MET A 216 5.03 -13.86 -8.30
C MET A 216 5.90 -12.71 -8.85
N ASN A 217 6.48 -11.88 -7.98
CA ASN A 217 7.42 -10.80 -8.34
C ASN A 217 8.84 -11.08 -7.86
N GLN A 218 9.12 -12.28 -7.36
CA GLN A 218 10.48 -12.69 -7.04
C GLN A 218 11.15 -13.30 -8.27
N ASP A 219 12.46 -13.16 -8.36
CA ASP A 219 13.29 -13.70 -9.44
C ASP A 219 14.50 -14.36 -8.83
N ASN A 220 15.09 -15.33 -9.51
CA ASN A 220 16.32 -15.95 -9.05
C ASN A 220 17.33 -16.00 -10.20
N TYR A 221 18.59 -16.09 -9.85
CA TYR A 221 19.70 -16.11 -10.79
C TYR A 221 20.39 -17.46 -10.74
N MET A 222 21.06 -17.85 -11.84
CA MET A 222 21.69 -19.17 -11.94
C MET A 222 22.79 -19.34 -10.89
N GLU A 223 23.58 -18.30 -10.68
CA GLU A 223 24.64 -18.21 -9.68
C GLU A 223 24.11 -18.33 -8.23
N GLU A 224 22.92 -17.81 -7.94
CA GLU A 224 22.27 -17.95 -6.64
C GLU A 224 21.66 -19.35 -6.46
N ALA A 225 21.12 -19.93 -7.54
CA ALA A 225 20.57 -21.28 -7.54
C ALA A 225 21.62 -22.35 -7.18
N LEU A 226 22.88 -22.19 -7.61
CA LEU A 226 23.97 -23.10 -7.27
C LEU A 226 24.27 -23.15 -5.76
N LYS A 227 23.99 -22.07 -5.03
CA LYS A 227 24.23 -21.95 -3.58
C LYS A 227 23.16 -22.64 -2.72
N MET A 228 22.03 -23.03 -3.30
CA MET A 228 20.91 -23.64 -2.56
C MET A 228 21.31 -24.92 -1.83
N ARG A 229 22.25 -25.70 -2.38
CA ARG A 229 22.80 -26.88 -1.70
C ARG A 229 23.43 -26.52 -0.35
N ASN A 230 24.26 -25.47 -0.32
CA ASN A 230 24.93 -25.00 0.88
C ASN A 230 23.92 -24.47 1.89
N LEU A 231 22.91 -23.74 1.42
CA LEU A 231 21.83 -23.26 2.27
C LEU A 231 21.08 -24.40 2.96
N LEU A 232 20.69 -25.44 2.23
CA LEU A 232 19.95 -26.56 2.82
C LEU A 232 20.75 -27.32 3.88
N GLN A 233 22.09 -27.28 3.84
CA GLN A 233 22.93 -27.87 4.89
C GLN A 233 22.81 -27.11 6.23
N GLU A 234 22.40 -25.84 6.23
CA GLU A 234 22.23 -25.05 7.45
C GLU A 234 21.13 -25.62 8.36
N PHE A 235 20.15 -26.35 7.81
CA PHE A 235 19.18 -27.11 8.62
C PHE A 235 19.87 -28.15 9.52
N LEU A 236 21.03 -28.66 9.13
CA LEU A 236 21.80 -29.67 9.87
C LEU A 236 22.77 -29.03 10.88
N THR A 237 22.88 -27.70 10.92
CA THR A 237 23.79 -26.98 11.81
C THR A 237 23.05 -26.36 12.99
N LYS A 238 23.55 -26.58 14.21
CA LYS A 238 22.99 -25.94 15.42
C LYS A 238 23.65 -24.58 15.65
N HIS A 239 23.14 -23.54 15.00
CA HIS A 239 23.70 -22.18 15.09
C HIS A 239 23.63 -21.56 16.49
N ASP A 240 22.66 -21.96 17.31
CA ASP A 240 22.53 -21.51 18.70
C ASP A 240 23.16 -22.49 19.71
N GLY A 241 23.79 -23.56 19.22
CA GLY A 241 24.33 -24.66 20.02
C GLY A 241 23.29 -25.66 20.55
N VAL A 242 21.98 -25.40 20.34
CA VAL A 242 20.90 -26.17 20.97
C VAL A 242 20.03 -26.86 19.93
N ARG A 243 19.48 -26.13 18.96
CA ARG A 243 18.43 -26.61 18.04
C ARG A 243 18.79 -26.39 16.59
N HIS A 244 18.34 -27.33 15.75
CA HIS A 244 18.35 -27.17 14.31
C HIS A 244 17.34 -26.08 13.88
N PRO A 245 17.66 -25.28 12.85
CA PRO A 245 16.73 -24.32 12.28
C PRO A 245 15.45 -25.00 11.80
N SER A 246 14.35 -24.29 11.93
CA SER A 246 13.06 -24.66 11.32
C SER A 246 12.75 -23.78 10.10
N ILE A 247 13.36 -22.59 10.03
CA ILE A 247 13.27 -21.66 8.90
C ILE A 247 14.66 -21.07 8.67
N LEU A 248 15.14 -21.15 7.43
CA LEU A 248 16.36 -20.52 6.96
C LEU A 248 16.01 -19.22 6.26
N GLY A 249 16.46 -18.11 6.85
CA GLY A 249 16.22 -16.78 6.33
C GLY A 249 17.12 -16.38 5.19
N LEU A 250 16.56 -15.74 4.17
CA LEU A 250 17.34 -15.22 3.05
C LEU A 250 17.28 -13.71 2.89
N ARG A 251 18.32 -13.16 2.27
CA ARG A 251 18.35 -11.77 1.79
C ARG A 251 17.49 -11.64 0.53
N GLU A 252 16.75 -10.54 0.42
CA GLU A 252 16.13 -10.11 -0.84
C GLU A 252 16.96 -9.02 -1.52
N HIS A 253 16.98 -9.01 -2.85
CA HIS A 253 17.60 -7.96 -3.65
C HIS A 253 16.54 -7.20 -4.46
N ILE A 254 16.33 -5.92 -4.16
CA ILE A 254 15.31 -5.11 -4.81
C ILE A 254 15.82 -4.58 -6.15
N PHE A 255 15.40 -5.19 -7.26
CA PHE A 255 15.92 -4.84 -8.59
C PHE A 255 15.19 -3.66 -9.27
N THR A 256 14.18 -3.08 -8.62
CA THR A 256 13.39 -1.96 -9.18
C THR A 256 13.84 -0.58 -8.68
N GLY A 257 14.85 -0.50 -7.80
CA GLY A 257 15.28 0.74 -7.15
C GLY A 257 15.76 1.85 -8.11
N SER A 258 16.22 1.50 -9.32
CA SER A 258 16.75 2.46 -10.30
C SER A 258 15.69 3.18 -11.15
N VAL A 259 14.41 2.81 -11.01
CA VAL A 259 13.33 3.28 -11.90
C VAL A 259 12.88 4.71 -11.58
N SER A 260 12.72 5.03 -10.29
CA SER A 260 12.23 6.34 -9.83
C SER A 260 12.85 6.70 -8.47
N SER A 261 12.76 7.96 -8.06
CA SER A 261 13.20 8.39 -6.73
C SER A 261 12.43 7.70 -5.60
N LEU A 262 11.11 7.48 -5.77
CA LEU A 262 10.31 6.69 -4.83
C LEU A 262 10.77 5.24 -4.73
N ALA A 263 11.08 4.62 -5.88
CA ALA A 263 11.62 3.27 -5.92
C ALA A 263 12.96 3.19 -5.18
N TRP A 264 13.80 4.21 -5.37
CA TRP A 264 15.09 4.33 -4.72
C TRP A 264 14.96 4.41 -3.20
N PHE A 265 14.06 5.27 -2.70
CA PHE A 265 13.84 5.41 -1.25
C PHE A 265 13.36 4.11 -0.61
N MET A 266 12.39 3.45 -1.23
CA MET A 266 11.86 2.18 -0.76
C MET A 266 12.91 1.07 -0.84
N SER A 267 13.67 1.00 -1.94
CA SER A 267 14.73 0.03 -2.11
C SER A 267 15.79 0.15 -1.02
N ASN A 268 16.24 1.36 -0.69
CA ASN A 268 17.26 1.56 0.35
C ASN A 268 16.72 1.26 1.75
N GLN A 269 15.47 1.65 2.05
CA GLN A 269 14.83 1.29 3.31
C GLN A 269 14.69 -0.23 3.46
N GLU A 270 14.29 -0.91 2.39
CA GLU A 270 14.09 -2.34 2.39
C GLU A 270 15.40 -3.11 2.45
N THR A 271 16.43 -2.70 1.71
CA THR A 271 17.79 -3.27 1.80
C THR A 271 18.26 -3.27 3.25
N SER A 272 18.15 -2.13 3.95
CA SER A 272 18.53 -2.03 5.37
C SER A 272 17.73 -2.98 6.27
N PHE A 273 16.43 -3.19 5.98
CA PHE A 273 15.62 -4.16 6.71
C PHE A 273 16.07 -5.60 6.45
N VAL A 274 16.29 -6.00 5.19
CA VAL A 274 16.59 -7.39 4.79
C VAL A 274 18.03 -7.81 5.02
N THR A 275 18.92 -6.89 5.40
CA THR A 275 20.32 -7.16 5.78
C THR A 275 20.54 -6.90 7.28
N ILE A 276 21.08 -5.74 7.66
CA ILE A 276 21.43 -5.39 9.05
C ILE A 276 20.25 -5.54 10.01
N GLY A 277 19.03 -5.23 9.56
CA GLY A 277 17.80 -5.47 10.32
C GLY A 277 17.57 -6.96 10.62
N GLN A 278 17.48 -7.79 9.59
CA GLN A 278 17.29 -9.25 9.74
C GLN A 278 18.43 -9.91 10.50
N ARG A 279 19.68 -9.46 10.30
CA ARG A 279 20.85 -9.92 11.04
C ARG A 279 20.68 -9.71 12.53
N LEU A 280 20.33 -8.48 12.94
CA LEU A 280 20.11 -8.13 14.34
C LEU A 280 18.92 -8.92 14.93
N LEU A 281 17.83 -9.07 14.18
CA LEU A 281 16.66 -9.86 14.59
C LEU A 281 17.00 -11.34 14.82
N ALA A 282 17.84 -11.92 13.97
CA ALA A 282 18.29 -13.30 14.10
C ALA A 282 19.26 -13.47 15.28
N ASN A 283 20.28 -12.61 15.36
CA ASN A 283 21.31 -12.65 16.39
C ASN A 283 21.84 -11.22 16.68
N PRO A 284 21.78 -10.72 17.93
CA PRO A 284 21.48 -11.43 19.18
C PRO A 284 20.01 -11.44 19.61
N LEU A 285 19.10 -10.74 18.93
CA LEU A 285 17.75 -10.52 19.47
C LEU A 285 16.87 -11.78 19.49
N ARG A 286 17.15 -12.77 18.64
CA ARG A 286 16.42 -14.05 18.54
C ARG A 286 14.90 -13.87 18.45
N VAL A 287 14.48 -12.87 17.67
CA VAL A 287 13.07 -12.53 17.37
C VAL A 287 12.85 -12.32 15.87
N ARG A 288 13.70 -12.94 15.04
CA ARG A 288 13.45 -13.05 13.61
C ARG A 288 12.28 -13.98 13.37
N PHE A 289 11.31 -13.51 12.62
CA PHE A 289 10.19 -14.29 12.12
C PHE A 289 10.26 -14.42 10.59
N HIS A 290 9.30 -15.12 10.01
CA HIS A 290 9.11 -15.14 8.56
C HIS A 290 8.28 -13.91 8.13
N TYR A 291 8.70 -13.16 7.13
CA TYR A 291 7.99 -11.93 6.70
C TYR A 291 7.53 -12.00 5.23
N GLY A 292 7.35 -13.20 4.68
CA GLY A 292 7.06 -13.39 3.25
C GLY A 292 8.29 -13.22 2.34
N HIS A 293 9.48 -13.22 2.94
CA HIS A 293 10.77 -13.36 2.26
C HIS A 293 10.89 -14.75 1.62
N PRO A 294 11.88 -15.02 0.76
CA PRO A 294 12.06 -16.29 0.08
C PRO A 294 12.69 -17.35 1.02
N ASP A 295 12.35 -17.29 2.30
CA ASP A 295 12.86 -18.20 3.32
C ASP A 295 12.54 -19.66 2.97
N VAL A 296 13.41 -20.57 3.40
CA VAL A 296 13.20 -22.01 3.25
C VAL A 296 12.74 -22.58 4.59
N PHE A 297 11.66 -23.33 4.58
CA PHE A 297 11.06 -23.98 5.73
C PHE A 297 11.48 -25.45 5.80
N ASP A 298 11.70 -25.96 7.01
CA ASP A 298 11.57 -27.39 7.28
C ASP A 298 10.11 -27.78 7.09
N ARG A 299 9.84 -28.47 5.98
CA ARG A 299 8.49 -28.86 5.55
C ARG A 299 7.85 -29.83 6.54
N LEU A 300 8.61 -30.76 7.11
CA LEU A 300 8.10 -31.78 8.02
C LEU A 300 7.66 -31.14 9.33
N PHE A 301 8.44 -30.19 9.83
CA PHE A 301 8.09 -29.42 11.01
C PHE A 301 6.80 -28.62 10.82
N HIS A 302 6.67 -27.88 9.71
CA HIS A 302 5.56 -26.95 9.50
C HIS A 302 4.26 -27.64 9.10
N LEU A 303 4.29 -28.68 8.26
CA LEU A 303 3.09 -29.41 7.84
C LEU A 303 2.31 -30.00 9.01
N THR A 304 3.02 -30.48 10.03
CA THR A 304 2.42 -31.11 11.21
C THR A 304 1.99 -30.09 12.27
N ARG A 305 2.30 -28.79 12.08
CA ARG A 305 2.14 -27.75 13.11
C ARG A 305 1.29 -26.56 12.70
N GLY A 306 0.60 -26.60 11.57
CA GLY A 306 -0.31 -25.53 11.15
C GLY A 306 0.06 -24.87 9.82
N GLY A 307 1.02 -25.44 9.08
CA GLY A 307 1.39 -25.00 7.74
C GLY A 307 2.36 -23.82 7.72
N VAL A 308 2.46 -23.19 6.55
CA VAL A 308 3.39 -22.07 6.27
C VAL A 308 2.68 -20.72 6.20
N SER A 309 1.35 -20.70 6.34
CA SER A 309 0.56 -19.47 6.30
C SER A 309 -0.84 -19.65 6.88
N LYS A 310 -1.40 -18.58 7.43
CA LYS A 310 -2.68 -18.60 8.15
C LYS A 310 -3.77 -17.88 7.37
N ALA A 311 -4.69 -18.65 6.78
CA ALA A 311 -5.86 -18.12 6.11
C ALA A 311 -6.90 -17.61 7.11
N SER A 312 -7.39 -16.39 6.90
CA SER A 312 -8.46 -15.79 7.70
C SER A 312 -9.17 -14.72 6.91
N LYS A 313 -10.46 -14.56 7.16
CA LYS A 313 -11.28 -13.53 6.53
C LYS A 313 -10.97 -12.11 7.03
N VAL A 314 -10.44 -11.97 8.25
CA VAL A 314 -10.42 -10.66 8.96
C VAL A 314 -9.19 -10.40 9.85
N ILE A 315 -8.39 -11.40 10.26
CA ILE A 315 -7.40 -11.23 11.37
C ILE A 315 -5.96 -11.54 10.94
N ASN A 316 -5.76 -12.08 9.73
CA ASN A 316 -4.44 -12.52 9.27
C ASN A 316 -4.09 -11.90 7.91
N LEU A 317 -4.21 -10.58 7.80
CA LEU A 317 -3.84 -9.83 6.60
C LEU A 317 -2.34 -9.91 6.29
N SER A 318 -1.50 -9.99 7.32
CA SER A 318 -0.08 -10.36 7.23
C SER A 318 0.08 -11.83 7.59
N GLU A 319 -0.39 -12.72 6.73
CA GLU A 319 -0.52 -14.16 6.94
C GLU A 319 0.82 -14.86 7.20
N ASP A 320 1.89 -14.42 6.53
CA ASP A 320 3.19 -15.07 6.51
C ASP A 320 3.87 -15.04 7.90
N ILE A 321 3.72 -13.93 8.63
CA ILE A 321 4.37 -13.75 9.95
C ILE A 321 3.87 -14.70 11.01
N PHE A 322 2.63 -15.17 10.86
CA PHE A 322 2.05 -16.15 11.78
C PHE A 322 2.74 -17.51 11.68
N ALA A 323 3.35 -17.86 10.54
CA ALA A 323 4.19 -19.04 10.44
C ALA A 323 5.45 -18.91 11.28
N GLY A 324 6.08 -17.72 11.28
CA GLY A 324 7.21 -17.40 12.15
C GLY A 324 6.84 -17.45 13.64
N PHE A 325 5.71 -16.85 14.02
CA PHE A 325 5.20 -16.92 15.40
C PHE A 325 4.95 -18.36 15.84
N ASN A 326 4.30 -19.16 14.99
CA ASN A 326 4.02 -20.55 15.29
C ASN A 326 5.31 -21.38 15.41
N SER A 327 6.27 -21.19 14.51
CA SER A 327 7.60 -21.80 14.62
C SER A 327 8.23 -21.51 15.99
N THR A 328 8.30 -20.24 16.38
CA THR A 328 8.88 -19.84 17.67
C THR A 328 8.09 -20.38 18.87
N LEU A 329 6.75 -20.36 18.83
CA LEU A 329 5.88 -20.92 19.88
C LEU A 329 6.04 -22.44 20.04
N ARG A 330 6.46 -23.12 18.97
CA ARG A 330 6.77 -24.55 18.93
C ARG A 330 8.27 -24.84 19.07
N GLU A 331 9.01 -23.87 19.62
CA GLU A 331 10.44 -23.98 19.91
C GLU A 331 11.36 -24.10 18.68
N GLY A 332 10.84 -23.81 17.49
CA GLY A 332 11.63 -23.69 16.27
C GLY A 332 12.60 -22.52 16.32
N ASN A 333 13.73 -22.67 15.64
CA ASN A 333 14.73 -21.63 15.47
C ASN A 333 14.64 -21.04 14.04
N VAL A 334 14.89 -19.74 13.91
CA VAL A 334 14.79 -18.99 12.66
C VAL A 334 16.11 -18.24 12.44
N THR A 335 16.89 -18.67 11.45
CA THR A 335 18.23 -18.12 11.15
C THR A 335 18.17 -17.14 9.98
N HIS A 336 19.30 -16.47 9.66
CA HIS A 336 19.42 -15.56 8.52
C HIS A 336 20.78 -15.73 7.84
N HIS A 337 20.78 -15.87 6.51
CA HIS A 337 21.96 -16.14 5.69
C HIS A 337 21.99 -15.17 4.50
N GLU A 338 23.08 -14.42 4.37
CA GLU A 338 23.22 -13.33 3.39
C GLU A 338 24.08 -13.67 2.17
N TYR A 339 24.73 -14.84 2.14
CA TYR A 339 25.57 -15.27 1.00
C TYR A 339 24.75 -15.71 -0.23
N ILE A 340 23.45 -15.94 -0.04
CA ILE A 340 22.47 -16.23 -1.07
C ILE A 340 21.36 -15.18 -1.02
N GLN A 341 20.86 -14.80 -2.19
CA GLN A 341 19.78 -13.82 -2.30
C GLN A 341 18.82 -14.17 -3.42
N VAL A 342 17.60 -13.64 -3.32
CA VAL A 342 16.56 -13.75 -4.34
C VAL A 342 16.12 -12.34 -4.73
N GLY A 343 15.98 -12.09 -6.03
CA GLY A 343 15.51 -10.82 -6.54
C GLY A 343 14.04 -10.58 -6.18
N LYS A 344 13.67 -9.34 -5.88
CA LYS A 344 12.30 -8.91 -5.61
C LYS A 344 11.97 -7.65 -6.42
N GLY A 345 10.91 -7.71 -7.20
CA GLY A 345 10.35 -6.53 -7.86
C GLY A 345 9.43 -5.80 -6.87
N ARG A 346 9.65 -4.50 -6.66
CA ARG A 346 8.80 -3.68 -5.79
C ARG A 346 7.99 -2.66 -6.57
N ASP A 347 6.92 -2.20 -5.94
CA ASP A 347 6.08 -1.12 -6.46
C ASP A 347 6.88 0.18 -6.50
N VAL A 348 6.72 0.96 -7.58
CA VAL A 348 7.58 2.13 -7.84
C VAL A 348 6.83 3.47 -7.86
N GLY A 349 5.50 3.44 -7.69
CA GLY A 349 4.62 4.62 -7.62
C GLY A 349 4.01 4.82 -6.24
N LEU A 350 3.71 6.08 -5.88
CA LEU A 350 3.29 6.44 -4.52
C LEU A 350 2.04 5.67 -4.07
N ASN A 351 0.99 5.61 -4.90
CA ASN A 351 -0.27 4.95 -4.54
C ASN A 351 -0.08 3.46 -4.21
N GLN A 352 0.73 2.77 -5.01
CA GLN A 352 1.04 1.35 -4.81
C GLN A 352 1.85 1.14 -3.53
N ILE A 353 2.89 1.97 -3.31
CA ILE A 353 3.73 1.94 -2.11
C ILE A 353 2.87 2.22 -0.87
N SER A 354 2.06 3.28 -0.86
CA SER A 354 1.18 3.62 0.27
C SER A 354 0.20 2.49 0.58
N MET A 355 -0.34 1.81 -0.42
CA MET A 355 -1.25 0.68 -0.20
C MET A 355 -0.55 -0.57 0.34
N PHE A 356 0.68 -0.81 -0.08
CA PHE A 356 1.53 -1.83 0.52
C PHE A 356 1.82 -1.51 1.99
N GLU A 357 2.19 -0.27 2.31
CA GLU A 357 2.41 0.15 3.71
C GLU A 357 1.13 0.11 4.54
N ALA A 358 -0.02 0.46 3.95
CA ALA A 358 -1.33 0.32 4.58
C ALA A 358 -1.63 -1.15 4.91
N LYS A 359 -1.31 -2.08 4.01
CA LYS A 359 -1.45 -3.53 4.26
C LYS A 359 -0.62 -3.96 5.47
N ILE A 360 0.66 -3.55 5.53
CA ILE A 360 1.53 -3.92 6.65
C ILE A 360 1.05 -3.28 7.97
N ALA A 361 0.64 -2.01 7.94
CA ALA A 361 0.16 -1.31 9.12
C ALA A 361 -1.13 -1.92 9.68
N ASN A 362 -2.09 -2.25 8.79
CA ASN A 362 -3.29 -3.01 9.14
C ASN A 362 -2.93 -4.37 9.75
N GLY A 363 -2.07 -5.14 9.09
CA GLY A 363 -1.64 -6.45 9.58
C GLY A 363 -0.94 -6.38 10.93
N ASN A 364 -0.16 -5.33 11.22
CA ASN A 364 0.42 -5.12 12.55
C ASN A 364 -0.62 -4.72 13.60
N GLY A 365 -1.67 -3.99 13.21
CA GLY A 365 -2.83 -3.73 14.07
C GLY A 365 -3.52 -5.03 14.47
N GLU A 366 -3.73 -5.95 13.52
CA GLU A 366 -4.29 -7.27 13.78
C GLU A 366 -3.37 -8.15 14.64
N GLN A 367 -2.05 -8.10 14.38
CA GLN A 367 -1.05 -8.80 15.21
C GLN A 367 -1.10 -8.33 16.66
N THR A 368 -1.25 -7.03 16.90
CA THR A 368 -1.38 -6.43 18.25
C THR A 368 -2.58 -7.03 19.00
N LEU A 369 -3.65 -7.36 18.28
CA LEU A 369 -4.87 -7.97 18.82
C LEU A 369 -4.86 -9.50 18.81
N SER A 370 -3.78 -10.12 18.30
CA SER A 370 -3.74 -11.56 18.07
C SER A 370 -3.39 -12.37 19.34
N ARG A 371 -3.94 -13.58 19.42
CA ARG A 371 -3.57 -14.55 20.47
C ARG A 371 -2.12 -15.03 20.34
N ASP A 372 -1.55 -14.95 19.15
CA ASP A 372 -0.20 -15.43 18.86
C ASP A 372 0.85 -14.51 19.52
N ILE A 373 0.71 -13.18 19.39
CA ILE A 373 1.54 -12.20 20.12
C ILE A 373 1.34 -12.32 21.63
N TYR A 374 0.10 -12.48 22.12
CA TYR A 374 -0.17 -12.70 23.54
C TYR A 374 0.59 -13.92 24.09
N ARG A 375 0.58 -15.04 23.37
CA ARG A 375 1.30 -16.26 23.77
C ARG A 375 2.81 -16.12 23.71
N LEU A 376 3.33 -15.43 22.68
CA LEU A 376 4.76 -15.14 22.57
C LEU A 376 5.24 -14.30 23.76
N GLY A 377 4.49 -13.25 24.11
CA GLY A 377 4.82 -12.38 25.26
C GLY A 377 4.93 -13.14 26.59
N HIS A 378 4.11 -14.18 26.81
CA HIS A 378 4.18 -15.01 28.02
C HIS A 378 5.33 -16.03 28.02
N ARG A 379 5.91 -16.33 26.85
CA ARG A 379 6.99 -17.33 26.70
C ARG A 379 8.36 -16.70 26.50
N PHE A 380 8.43 -15.44 26.10
CA PHE A 380 9.69 -14.71 25.99
C PHE A 380 10.20 -14.28 27.36
N ASP A 381 11.53 -14.34 27.51
CA ASP A 381 12.20 -13.59 28.58
C ASP A 381 12.05 -12.09 28.34
N PHE A 382 12.40 -11.29 29.36
CA PHE A 382 12.24 -9.84 29.33
C PHE A 382 12.92 -9.19 28.11
N PHE A 383 14.14 -9.62 27.75
CA PHE A 383 14.89 -9.02 26.65
C PHE A 383 14.29 -9.38 25.30
N ARG A 384 13.89 -10.64 25.08
CA ARG A 384 13.21 -11.07 23.85
C ARG A 384 11.83 -10.43 23.73
N MET A 385 11.12 -10.24 24.84
CA MET A 385 9.85 -9.53 24.86
C MET A 385 10.01 -8.07 24.44
N MET A 386 10.98 -7.35 25.01
CA MET A 386 11.31 -5.97 24.61
C MET A 386 11.77 -5.90 23.15
N SER A 387 12.59 -6.87 22.72
CA SER A 387 13.06 -6.95 21.33
C SER A 387 11.88 -7.14 20.38
N CYS A 388 10.99 -8.10 20.66
CA CYS A 388 9.79 -8.35 19.86
C CYS A 388 8.89 -7.12 19.84
N TYR A 389 8.69 -6.44 20.99
CA TYR A 389 7.91 -5.21 21.05
C TYR A 389 8.51 -4.16 20.11
N PHE A 390 9.79 -3.83 20.24
CA PHE A 390 10.40 -2.76 19.46
C PHE A 390 10.42 -3.04 17.95
N THR A 391 10.58 -4.31 17.55
CA THR A 391 10.78 -4.68 16.14
C THR A 391 9.50 -5.07 15.40
N THR A 392 8.40 -5.33 16.12
CA THR A 392 7.10 -5.68 15.52
C THR A 392 6.04 -4.62 15.86
N VAL A 393 5.14 -4.90 16.80
CA VAL A 393 3.97 -4.08 17.14
C VAL A 393 4.33 -2.71 17.72
N GLY A 394 5.42 -2.61 18.47
CA GLY A 394 5.84 -1.39 19.17
C GLY A 394 6.33 -0.29 18.23
N PHE A 395 6.88 -0.62 17.06
CA PHE A 395 7.24 0.38 16.04
C PHE A 395 6.00 1.14 15.55
N TYR A 396 4.93 0.42 15.22
CA TYR A 396 3.67 1.01 14.76
C TYR A 396 2.92 1.72 15.88
N PHE A 397 2.94 1.16 17.08
CA PHE A 397 2.39 1.81 18.27
C PHE A 397 3.11 3.14 18.57
N SER A 398 4.44 3.15 18.57
CA SER A 398 5.24 4.36 18.81
C SER A 398 5.01 5.42 17.73
N THR A 399 4.90 5.00 16.47
CA THR A 399 4.47 5.86 15.35
C THR A 399 3.11 6.51 15.62
N LEU A 400 2.13 5.72 16.08
CA LEU A 400 0.80 6.22 16.45
C LEU A 400 0.87 7.25 17.58
N ILE A 401 1.59 6.95 18.65
CA ILE A 401 1.79 7.86 19.79
C ILE A 401 2.48 9.15 19.35
N THR A 402 3.43 9.08 18.42
CA THR A 402 4.14 10.26 17.90
C THR A 402 3.17 11.22 17.20
N VAL A 403 2.32 10.71 16.31
CA VAL A 403 1.31 11.55 15.64
C VAL A 403 0.25 12.05 16.62
N LEU A 404 -0.20 11.21 17.56
CA LEU A 404 -1.14 11.66 18.61
C LEU A 404 -0.55 12.76 19.48
N THR A 405 0.75 12.71 19.78
CA THR A 405 1.46 13.74 20.54
C THR A 405 1.45 15.08 19.81
N VAL A 406 1.59 15.09 18.47
CA VAL A 406 1.47 16.31 17.65
C VAL A 406 0.06 16.91 17.79
N TYR A 407 -0.99 16.09 17.74
CA TYR A 407 -2.36 16.55 17.95
C TYR A 407 -2.58 17.10 19.36
N ILE A 408 -2.15 16.36 20.39
CA ILE A 408 -2.27 16.80 21.80
C ILE A 408 -1.51 18.10 22.01
N PHE A 409 -0.32 18.23 21.41
CA PHE A 409 0.47 19.45 21.46
C PHE A 409 -0.28 20.63 20.81
N LEU A 410 -0.77 20.48 19.57
CA LEU A 410 -1.46 21.55 18.85
C LEU A 410 -2.76 21.98 19.55
N TYR A 411 -3.59 21.01 19.97
CA TYR A 411 -4.81 21.31 20.72
C TYR A 411 -4.50 21.90 22.10
N GLY A 412 -3.52 21.35 22.82
CA GLY A 412 -3.09 21.89 24.10
C GLY A 412 -2.60 23.33 23.99
N ARG A 413 -1.81 23.64 22.95
CA ARG A 413 -1.37 25.01 22.64
C ARG A 413 -2.52 25.92 22.32
N LEU A 414 -3.43 25.47 21.47
CA LEU A 414 -4.63 26.24 21.16
C LEU A 414 -5.42 26.58 22.44
N TYR A 415 -5.63 25.62 23.33
CA TYR A 415 -6.37 25.86 24.58
C TYR A 415 -5.65 26.83 25.52
N LEU A 416 -4.31 26.80 25.58
CA LEU A 416 -3.54 27.77 26.35
C LEU A 416 -3.66 29.19 25.79
N VAL A 417 -3.65 29.35 24.47
CA VAL A 417 -3.87 30.64 23.81
C VAL A 417 -5.29 31.13 24.05
N LEU A 418 -6.29 30.30 23.77
CA LEU A 418 -7.70 30.71 23.86
C LEU A 418 -8.16 30.96 25.30
N SER A 419 -7.51 30.37 26.30
CA SER A 419 -7.80 30.67 27.71
C SER A 419 -7.10 31.92 28.26
N GLY A 420 -6.16 32.51 27.50
CA GLY A 420 -5.30 33.60 27.97
C GLY A 420 -4.20 33.15 28.95
N LEU A 421 -4.12 31.86 29.27
CA LEU A 421 -3.05 31.28 30.11
C LEU A 421 -1.69 31.44 29.47
N GLU A 422 -1.57 31.34 28.13
CA GLU A 422 -0.30 31.59 27.45
C GLU A 422 0.21 33.02 27.67
N GLN A 423 -0.70 34.02 27.66
CA GLN A 423 -0.35 35.39 27.97
C GLN A 423 0.09 35.54 29.44
N GLY A 424 -0.59 34.89 30.39
CA GLY A 424 -0.19 34.84 31.80
C GLY A 424 1.20 34.21 32.00
N LEU A 425 1.45 33.05 31.38
CA LEU A 425 2.76 32.39 31.39
C LEU A 425 3.84 33.26 30.74
N SER A 426 3.46 34.08 29.74
CA SER A 426 4.37 35.01 29.06
C SER A 426 4.96 36.12 29.92
N THR A 427 4.21 36.51 30.96
CA THR A 427 4.62 37.55 31.90
C THR A 427 5.59 37.06 32.97
N GLN A 428 5.71 35.74 33.19
CA GLN A 428 6.54 35.17 34.24
C GLN A 428 7.95 34.80 33.72
N LYS A 429 8.97 35.61 34.08
CA LYS A 429 10.36 35.48 33.60
C LYS A 429 10.95 34.07 33.75
N GLY A 430 10.67 33.37 34.86
CA GLY A 430 11.23 32.04 35.14
C GLY A 430 10.77 30.92 34.18
N ILE A 431 9.65 31.12 33.47
CA ILE A 431 9.13 30.14 32.50
C ILE A 431 9.48 30.58 31.06
N ARG A 432 9.55 31.90 30.80
CA ARG A 432 9.91 32.49 29.51
C ARG A 432 11.32 32.09 29.05
N ASP A 433 12.27 32.15 29.97
CA ASP A 433 13.70 31.96 29.70
C ASP A 433 14.19 30.57 30.12
N ASN A 434 13.33 29.55 30.12
CA ASN A 434 13.74 28.17 30.42
C ASN A 434 14.51 27.56 29.24
N THR A 435 15.81 27.89 29.17
CA THR A 435 16.74 27.39 28.16
C THR A 435 16.78 25.86 28.09
N PRO A 436 16.81 25.10 29.21
CA PRO A 436 16.75 23.64 29.16
C PRO A 436 15.52 23.09 28.43
N LEU A 437 14.33 23.64 28.70
CA LEU A 437 13.09 23.25 28.02
C LEU A 437 13.13 23.59 26.52
N GLN A 438 13.69 24.74 26.15
CA GLN A 438 13.84 25.13 24.75
C GLN A 438 14.79 24.18 24.00
N ILE A 439 15.91 23.81 24.61
CA ILE A 439 16.87 22.85 24.04
C ILE A 439 16.25 21.46 23.90
N ALA A 440 15.52 20.97 24.92
CA ALA A 440 14.85 19.67 24.88
C ALA A 440 13.80 19.57 23.75
N LEU A 441 13.05 20.64 23.50
CA LEU A 441 12.06 20.69 22.43
C LEU A 441 12.72 20.85 21.04
N ALA A 442 13.81 21.59 20.95
CA ALA A 442 14.58 21.73 19.71
C ALA A 442 15.27 20.42 19.32
N SER A 443 15.88 19.71 20.29
CA SER A 443 16.50 18.41 20.06
C SER A 443 15.47 17.35 19.66
N GLN A 444 14.29 17.37 20.29
CA GLN A 444 13.16 16.53 19.88
C GLN A 444 12.76 16.80 18.42
N SER A 445 12.65 18.07 18.02
CA SER A 445 12.26 18.44 16.64
C SER A 445 13.30 17.96 15.62
N PHE A 446 14.60 18.10 15.91
CA PHE A 446 15.68 17.64 15.04
C PHE A 446 15.70 16.10 14.91
N VAL A 447 15.52 15.38 16.01
CA VAL A 447 15.44 13.92 16.02
C VAL A 447 14.17 13.41 15.31
N GLN A 448 13.05 14.12 15.44
CA GLN A 448 11.77 13.79 14.81
C GLN A 448 11.72 14.02 13.30
N ILE A 449 12.60 14.84 12.72
CA ILE A 449 12.72 15.01 11.25
C ILE A 449 13.22 13.71 10.55
N GLY A 450 13.49 12.65 11.31
CA GLY A 450 13.74 11.32 10.77
C GLY A 450 15.22 11.00 10.57
N PHE A 451 16.12 11.87 11.05
CA PHE A 451 17.56 11.64 10.96
C PHE A 451 18.00 10.32 11.62
N LEU A 452 17.47 10.02 12.82
CA LEU A 452 17.72 8.73 13.48
C LEU A 452 17.10 7.54 12.73
N MET A 453 15.96 7.74 12.06
CA MET A 453 15.35 6.70 11.24
C MET A 453 16.13 6.43 9.95
N ALA A 454 16.88 7.42 9.46
CA ALA A 454 17.77 7.28 8.31
C ALA A 454 19.14 6.67 8.67
N LEU A 455 19.51 6.62 9.95
CA LEU A 455 20.82 6.13 10.38
C LEU A 455 21.08 4.67 9.99
N PRO A 456 20.15 3.70 10.18
CA PRO A 456 20.39 2.31 9.75
C PRO A 456 20.67 2.20 8.25
N MET A 457 19.98 3.00 7.45
CA MET A 457 20.18 3.06 6.00
C MET A 457 21.54 3.65 5.64
N LEU A 458 21.93 4.75 6.30
CA LEU A 458 23.26 5.36 6.14
C LEU A 458 24.39 4.40 6.50
N MET A 459 24.23 3.66 7.60
CA MET A 459 25.20 2.66 8.03
C MET A 459 25.28 1.52 7.03
N GLU A 460 24.14 1.04 6.54
CA GLU A 460 24.10 -0.03 5.53
C GLU A 460 24.83 0.37 4.25
N ILE A 461 24.50 1.53 3.67
CA ILE A 461 25.17 2.03 2.47
C ILE A 461 26.65 2.28 2.76
N GLY A 462 26.97 2.77 3.95
CA GLY A 462 28.35 3.02 4.40
C GLY A 462 29.19 1.74 4.46
N LEU A 463 28.60 0.65 4.95
CA LEU A 463 29.25 -0.66 5.07
C LEU A 463 29.35 -1.38 3.72
N GLU A 464 28.32 -1.30 2.86
CA GLU A 464 28.33 -1.99 1.56
C GLU A 464 29.09 -1.24 0.46
N ARG A 465 29.02 0.11 0.43
CA ARG A 465 29.51 0.95 -0.69
C ARG A 465 30.49 2.05 -0.28
N GLY A 466 30.81 2.12 1.01
CA GLY A 466 31.70 3.13 1.59
C GLY A 466 30.98 4.39 2.06
N PHE A 467 31.48 4.99 3.14
CA PHE A 467 30.86 6.15 3.80
C PHE A 467 30.79 7.42 2.94
N ARG A 468 31.74 7.62 2.00
CA ARG A 468 31.68 8.75 1.05
C ARG A 468 30.46 8.63 0.14
N THR A 469 30.22 7.43 -0.38
CA THR A 469 29.05 7.12 -1.22
C THR A 469 27.77 7.29 -0.41
N ALA A 470 27.75 6.78 0.83
CA ALA A 470 26.61 6.93 1.73
C ALA A 470 26.24 8.39 1.99
N LEU A 471 27.22 9.26 2.24
CA LEU A 471 26.97 10.69 2.44
C LEU A 471 26.43 11.35 1.16
N SER A 472 27.01 11.04 0.00
CA SER A 472 26.56 11.56 -1.29
C SER A 472 25.13 11.11 -1.63
N GLU A 473 24.82 9.83 -1.46
CA GLU A 473 23.48 9.28 -1.68
C GLU A 473 22.47 9.87 -0.71
N PHE A 474 22.84 10.08 0.55
CA PHE A 474 21.97 10.73 1.53
C PHE A 474 21.60 12.15 1.15
N VAL A 475 22.58 12.97 0.75
CA VAL A 475 22.32 14.34 0.28
C VAL A 475 21.41 14.33 -0.94
N LEU A 476 21.65 13.42 -1.89
CA LEU A 476 20.83 13.26 -3.09
C LEU A 476 19.38 12.87 -2.74
N MET A 477 19.19 11.96 -1.77
CA MET A 477 17.86 11.60 -1.27
C MET A 477 17.12 12.81 -0.66
N GLN A 478 17.82 13.67 0.09
CA GLN A 478 17.20 14.89 0.62
C GLN A 478 16.73 15.83 -0.50
N LEU A 479 17.57 16.03 -1.52
CA LEU A 479 17.24 16.87 -2.69
C LEU A 479 16.06 16.30 -3.51
N GLN A 480 15.88 14.98 -3.52
CA GLN A 480 14.76 14.30 -4.16
C GLN A 480 13.49 14.22 -3.29
N LEU A 481 13.44 14.95 -2.18
CA LEU A 481 12.30 15.06 -1.26
C LEU A 481 11.99 13.77 -0.47
N ALA A 482 13.01 12.98 -0.12
CA ALA A 482 12.83 11.85 0.81
C ALA A 482 12.12 12.22 2.13
N PRO A 483 12.36 13.38 2.78
CA PRO A 483 11.61 13.77 3.99
C PRO A 483 10.11 13.91 3.76
N VAL A 484 9.68 14.39 2.58
CA VAL A 484 8.26 14.49 2.21
C VAL A 484 7.67 13.09 2.07
N PHE A 485 8.38 12.20 1.38
CA PHE A 485 7.94 10.81 1.23
C PHE A 485 7.80 10.08 2.59
N PHE A 486 8.82 10.12 3.45
CA PHE A 486 8.78 9.40 4.73
C PHE A 486 7.78 10.01 5.73
N THR A 487 7.60 11.33 5.74
CA THR A 487 6.58 11.99 6.57
C THR A 487 5.16 11.65 6.09
N PHE A 488 4.96 11.49 4.78
CA PHE A 488 3.71 11.01 4.22
C PHE A 488 3.44 9.54 4.58
N SER A 489 4.45 8.68 4.44
CA SER A 489 4.41 7.26 4.87
C SER A 489 4.02 7.11 6.34
N LEU A 490 4.54 7.97 7.22
CA LEU A 490 4.19 7.99 8.65
C LEU A 490 2.67 8.17 8.88
N GLY A 491 2.04 9.06 8.10
CA GLY A 491 0.60 9.29 8.13
C GLY A 491 -0.21 8.06 7.72
N THR A 492 0.24 7.37 6.67
CA THR A 492 -0.33 6.10 6.20
C THR A 492 -0.27 5.05 7.30
N LYS A 493 0.93 4.77 7.84
CA LYS A 493 1.15 3.77 8.90
C LYS A 493 0.27 4.03 10.12
N THR A 494 0.25 5.28 10.58
CA THR A 494 -0.55 5.72 11.73
C THR A 494 -2.05 5.51 11.50
N HIS A 495 -2.58 5.95 10.35
CA HIS A 495 -4.01 5.89 10.06
C HIS A 495 -4.52 4.44 10.05
N TYR A 496 -3.86 3.58 9.27
CA TYR A 496 -4.31 2.21 9.08
C TYR A 496 -4.09 1.33 10.32
N TYR A 497 -2.96 1.51 11.01
CA TYR A 497 -2.72 0.85 12.30
C TYR A 497 -3.77 1.25 13.36
N GLY A 498 -4.00 2.55 13.55
CA GLY A 498 -4.97 3.06 14.54
C GLY A 498 -6.42 2.67 14.23
N ARG A 499 -6.82 2.71 12.95
CA ARG A 499 -8.15 2.28 12.51
C ARG A 499 -8.38 0.81 12.82
N THR A 500 -7.40 -0.04 12.52
CA THR A 500 -7.48 -1.48 12.81
C THR A 500 -7.54 -1.75 14.30
N LEU A 501 -6.79 -1.01 15.12
CA LEU A 501 -6.82 -1.16 16.57
C LEU A 501 -8.20 -0.81 17.18
N LEU A 502 -8.85 0.25 16.67
CA LEU A 502 -10.13 0.73 17.19
C LEU A 502 -11.34 -0.08 16.68
N HIS A 503 -11.31 -0.47 15.41
CA HIS A 503 -12.49 -0.99 14.72
C HIS A 503 -12.32 -2.40 14.16
N GLY A 504 -11.08 -2.88 14.03
CA GLY A 504 -10.77 -4.12 13.31
C GLY A 504 -11.19 -4.04 11.84
N GLY A 505 -11.39 -5.19 11.20
CA GLY A 505 -11.94 -5.26 9.84
C GLY A 505 -10.97 -4.79 8.76
N ALA A 506 -9.66 -4.98 8.98
CA ALA A 506 -8.65 -4.62 8.00
C ALA A 506 -8.85 -5.44 6.72
N LYS A 507 -8.77 -4.75 5.58
CA LYS A 507 -8.92 -5.34 4.25
C LYS A 507 -7.79 -4.82 3.37
N TYR A 508 -7.20 -5.67 2.55
CA TYR A 508 -6.32 -5.18 1.49
C TYR A 508 -7.15 -4.47 0.41
N ARG A 509 -6.69 -3.31 -0.07
CA ARG A 509 -7.23 -2.71 -1.31
C ARG A 509 -6.18 -2.86 -2.40
N SER A 510 -6.47 -3.61 -3.45
CA SER A 510 -5.56 -3.77 -4.57
C SER A 510 -5.75 -2.62 -5.58
N THR A 511 -4.67 -1.92 -5.92
CA THR A 511 -4.66 -0.91 -7.01
C THR A 511 -4.11 -1.46 -8.33
N GLY A 512 -3.76 -2.75 -8.36
CA GLY A 512 -3.04 -3.38 -9.48
C GLY A 512 -1.56 -2.97 -9.56
N ARG A 513 -0.78 -3.75 -10.31
CA ARG A 513 0.64 -3.46 -10.62
C ARG A 513 0.75 -2.85 -12.02
N GLY A 514 0.40 -1.57 -12.14
CA GLY A 514 0.56 -0.80 -13.37
C GLY A 514 2.00 -0.29 -13.56
N PHE A 515 2.33 0.13 -14.78
CA PHE A 515 3.59 0.85 -15.05
C PHE A 515 3.57 2.22 -14.36
N VAL A 516 4.65 2.56 -13.67
CA VAL A 516 4.75 3.74 -12.80
C VAL A 516 4.84 5.07 -13.51
N VAL A 517 4.85 5.04 -14.83
CA VAL A 517 4.93 6.22 -15.69
C VAL A 517 3.56 6.89 -15.86
N PHE A 518 2.48 6.22 -15.46
CA PHE A 518 1.14 6.74 -15.67
C PHE A 518 0.72 7.73 -14.59
N HIS A 519 0.15 8.82 -15.05
CA HIS A 519 -0.52 9.81 -14.23
C HIS A 519 -1.72 9.19 -13.50
N ALA A 520 -1.75 9.29 -12.18
CA ALA A 520 -2.92 8.96 -11.36
C ALA A 520 -3.88 10.15 -11.34
N LYS A 521 -5.17 9.92 -11.56
CA LYS A 521 -6.15 11.00 -11.59
C LYS A 521 -6.32 11.63 -10.22
N PHE A 522 -6.66 12.93 -10.17
CA PHE A 522 -6.99 13.63 -8.93
C PHE A 522 -8.06 12.90 -8.11
N ALA A 523 -9.12 12.39 -8.76
CA ALA A 523 -10.19 11.65 -8.08
C ALA A 523 -9.69 10.35 -7.43
N ASP A 524 -8.69 9.67 -8.01
CA ASP A 524 -8.09 8.45 -7.45
C ASP A 524 -7.29 8.79 -6.19
N ASN A 525 -6.41 9.80 -6.29
CA ASN A 525 -5.61 10.29 -5.16
C ASN A 525 -6.51 10.80 -4.03
N TYR A 526 -7.57 11.53 -4.35
CA TYR A 526 -8.54 12.03 -3.38
C TYR A 526 -9.22 10.91 -2.61
N ARG A 527 -9.71 9.89 -3.32
CA ARG A 527 -10.37 8.74 -2.69
C ARG A 527 -9.43 7.94 -1.79
N LEU A 528 -8.16 7.83 -2.19
CA LEU A 528 -7.16 7.07 -1.45
C LEU A 528 -6.71 7.78 -0.17
N TYR A 529 -6.57 9.11 -0.23
CA TYR A 529 -5.90 9.89 0.82
C TYR A 529 -6.81 10.84 1.62
N SER A 530 -8.09 10.99 1.25
CA SER A 530 -9.05 11.89 1.94
C SER A 530 -9.05 11.69 3.46
N ARG A 531 -9.29 10.46 3.95
CA ARG A 531 -9.36 10.16 5.39
C ARG A 531 -8.01 9.97 6.08
N SER A 532 -7.03 9.44 5.34
CA SER A 532 -5.73 9.08 5.90
C SER A 532 -4.83 10.29 6.08
N HIS A 533 -4.89 11.27 5.17
CA HIS A 533 -4.00 12.43 5.14
C HIS A 533 -4.75 13.76 5.01
N PHE A 534 -5.65 13.93 4.03
CA PHE A 534 -6.15 15.28 3.70
C PHE A 534 -7.00 15.90 4.81
N VAL A 535 -7.98 15.17 5.35
CA VAL A 535 -8.77 15.64 6.50
C VAL A 535 -7.87 15.99 7.68
N LYS A 536 -6.88 15.13 7.96
CA LYS A 536 -5.96 15.30 9.08
C LYS A 536 -5.02 16.50 8.89
N GLY A 537 -4.50 16.68 7.68
CA GLY A 537 -3.64 17.80 7.30
C GLY A 537 -4.41 19.12 7.31
N LEU A 538 -5.65 19.13 6.85
CA LEU A 538 -6.52 20.32 6.93
C LEU A 538 -6.88 20.66 8.38
N GLU A 539 -7.15 19.65 9.23
CA GLU A 539 -7.36 19.87 10.66
C GLU A 539 -6.12 20.53 11.32
N MET A 540 -4.92 19.99 11.07
CA MET A 540 -3.67 20.58 11.56
C MET A 540 -3.43 21.98 10.99
N MET A 541 -3.70 22.20 9.70
CA MET A 541 -3.61 23.50 9.06
C MET A 541 -4.50 24.53 9.76
N LEU A 542 -5.75 24.18 10.05
CA LEU A 542 -6.67 25.05 10.77
C LEU A 542 -6.16 25.38 12.17
N LEU A 543 -5.66 24.39 12.92
CA LEU A 543 -5.07 24.62 14.25
C LEU A 543 -3.89 25.59 14.19
N LEU A 544 -3.00 25.43 13.21
CA LEU A 544 -1.85 26.31 13.02
C LEU A 544 -2.25 27.73 12.62
N VAL A 545 -3.24 27.88 11.72
CA VAL A 545 -3.77 29.20 11.33
C VAL A 545 -4.37 29.91 12.54
N VAL A 546 -5.15 29.21 13.35
CA VAL A 546 -5.75 29.80 14.55
C VAL A 546 -4.69 30.18 15.58
N TYR A 547 -3.70 29.30 15.78
CA TYR A 547 -2.57 29.61 16.65
C TYR A 547 -1.79 30.85 16.15
N GLN A 548 -1.65 31.03 14.84
CA GLN A 548 -0.99 32.20 14.26
C GLN A 548 -1.83 33.50 14.44
N ILE A 549 -3.16 33.39 14.44
CA ILE A 549 -4.06 34.55 14.63
C ILE A 549 -4.08 35.02 16.09
N PHE A 550 -4.14 34.09 17.06
CA PHE A 550 -4.33 34.42 18.48
C PHE A 550 -3.08 34.27 19.35
N GLY A 551 -2.05 33.55 18.87
CA GLY A 551 -0.87 33.22 19.66
C GLY A 551 0.08 34.41 19.83
N SER A 552 0.65 34.55 21.02
CA SER A 552 1.73 35.48 21.33
C SER A 552 3.09 34.77 21.28
N ALA A 553 4.10 35.37 20.64
CA ALA A 553 5.45 34.78 20.55
C ALA A 553 6.14 34.73 21.93
N TYR A 554 5.96 33.63 22.65
CA TYR A 554 6.45 33.45 24.02
C TYR A 554 7.89 32.91 24.13
N ARG A 555 8.41 32.28 23.07
CA ARG A 555 9.68 31.53 23.10
C ARG A 555 10.79 32.21 22.30
N GLY A 556 12.04 31.82 22.56
CA GLY A 556 13.17 32.19 21.70
C GLY A 556 12.84 31.93 20.22
N VAL A 557 13.17 32.90 19.36
CA VAL A 557 12.81 32.95 17.94
C VAL A 557 13.11 31.63 17.23
N LEU A 558 14.26 31.00 17.54
CA LEU A 558 14.72 29.76 16.92
C LEU A 558 13.82 28.55 17.28
N ALA A 559 13.46 28.36 18.55
CA ALA A 559 12.63 27.22 18.97
C ALA A 559 11.20 27.33 18.45
N TYR A 560 10.66 28.55 18.40
CA TYR A 560 9.36 28.81 17.79
C TYR A 560 9.37 28.50 16.29
N LEU A 561 10.41 28.97 15.57
CA LEU A 561 10.59 28.70 14.14
C LEU A 561 10.71 27.20 13.85
N LEU A 562 11.55 26.47 14.59
CA LEU A 562 11.77 25.03 14.36
C LEU A 562 10.50 24.20 14.53
N ILE A 563 9.71 24.46 15.59
CA ILE A 563 8.45 23.75 15.85
C ILE A 563 7.40 24.11 14.79
N THR A 564 7.26 25.40 14.49
CA THR A 564 6.23 25.87 13.55
C THR A 564 6.52 25.40 12.12
N ILE A 565 7.78 25.48 11.68
CA ILE A 565 8.20 25.01 10.35
C ILE A 565 8.00 23.51 10.22
N SER A 566 8.37 22.71 11.22
CA SER A 566 8.19 21.25 11.16
C SER A 566 6.72 20.84 11.07
N MET A 567 5.82 21.55 11.77
CA MET A 567 4.38 21.32 11.69
C MET A 567 3.79 21.73 10.34
N TRP A 568 4.17 22.90 9.81
CA TRP A 568 3.77 23.31 8.46
C TRP A 568 4.32 22.39 7.38
N PHE A 569 5.54 21.88 7.55
CA PHE A 569 6.14 20.89 6.66
C PHE A 569 5.32 19.59 6.65
N MET A 570 4.89 19.10 7.81
CA MET A 570 4.01 17.94 7.94
C MET A 570 2.65 18.17 7.25
N VAL A 571 2.03 19.34 7.45
CA VAL A 571 0.78 19.73 6.77
C VAL A 571 0.95 19.76 5.25
N GLY A 572 1.95 20.48 4.74
CA GLY A 572 2.22 20.58 3.31
C GLY A 572 2.48 19.20 2.68
N THR A 573 3.23 18.35 3.39
CA THR A 573 3.50 16.98 2.97
C THR A 573 2.22 16.15 2.87
N TRP A 574 1.38 16.14 3.91
CA TRP A 574 0.15 15.34 3.92
C TRP A 574 -0.89 15.80 2.89
N LEU A 575 -0.91 17.09 2.55
CA LEU A 575 -1.84 17.63 1.56
C LEU A 575 -1.34 17.45 0.11
N PHE A 576 -0.03 17.57 -0.14
CA PHE A 576 0.47 17.73 -1.51
C PHE A 576 1.43 16.64 -2.01
N ALA A 577 1.94 15.75 -1.14
CA ALA A 577 2.80 14.64 -1.59
C ALA A 577 2.18 13.77 -2.70
N PRO A 578 0.86 13.44 -2.67
CA PRO A 578 0.22 12.68 -3.75
C PRO A 578 0.30 13.33 -5.12
N PHE A 579 0.35 14.66 -5.20
CA PHE A 579 0.44 15.38 -6.47
C PHE A 579 1.89 15.62 -6.87
N LEU A 580 2.75 15.88 -5.88
CA LEU A 580 4.18 16.08 -6.08
C LEU A 580 4.88 14.84 -6.62
N PHE A 581 4.49 13.66 -6.16
CA PHE A 581 5.04 12.40 -6.65
C PHE A 581 4.21 11.73 -7.77
N ASN A 582 3.24 12.45 -8.35
CA ASN A 582 2.43 11.96 -9.46
C ASN A 582 3.08 12.33 -10.80
N PRO A 583 3.41 11.36 -11.68
CA PRO A 583 3.88 11.66 -13.03
C PRO A 583 2.88 12.56 -13.78
N SER A 584 3.37 13.58 -14.49
CA SER A 584 2.52 14.60 -15.13
C SER A 584 1.54 15.30 -14.18
N GLY A 585 1.81 15.31 -12.86
CA GLY A 585 0.93 15.88 -11.84
C GLY A 585 0.72 17.40 -11.95
N PHE A 586 1.58 18.10 -12.67
CA PHE A 586 1.48 19.54 -12.94
C PHE A 586 1.38 19.86 -14.43
N GLU A 587 0.93 18.91 -15.26
CA GLU A 587 0.67 19.14 -16.68
C GLU A 587 -0.73 19.75 -16.86
N TRP A 588 -0.83 20.95 -17.42
CA TRP A 588 -2.09 21.70 -17.51
C TRP A 588 -3.24 20.89 -18.14
N GLN A 589 -2.98 20.20 -19.25
CA GLN A 589 -4.00 19.39 -19.92
C GLN A 589 -4.54 18.27 -19.02
N LYS A 590 -3.66 17.63 -18.24
CA LYS A 590 -4.06 16.58 -17.28
C LYS A 590 -4.87 17.14 -16.13
N ILE A 591 -4.52 18.31 -15.63
CA ILE A 591 -5.29 18.99 -14.58
C ILE A 591 -6.69 19.35 -15.06
N VAL A 592 -6.86 19.82 -16.30
CA VAL A 592 -8.19 20.07 -16.88
C VAL A 592 -9.00 18.78 -16.97
N ASP A 593 -8.40 17.69 -17.47
CA ASP A 593 -9.04 16.38 -17.53
C ASP A 593 -9.45 15.90 -16.11
N ASP A 594 -8.57 16.04 -15.13
CA ASP A 594 -8.79 15.69 -13.72
C ASP A 594 -9.92 16.49 -13.08
N TRP A 595 -10.03 17.78 -13.39
CA TRP A 595 -11.14 18.62 -12.94
C TRP A 595 -12.48 18.10 -13.45
N THR A 596 -12.53 17.71 -14.73
CA THR A 596 -13.76 17.17 -15.33
C THR A 596 -14.12 15.81 -14.75
N ASP A 597 -13.14 14.93 -14.54
CA ASP A 597 -13.32 13.59 -13.96
C ASP A 597 -13.77 13.68 -12.50
N TRP A 598 -13.10 14.50 -11.68
CA TRP A 598 -13.48 14.72 -10.28
C TRP A 598 -14.87 15.35 -10.15
N ASN A 599 -15.19 16.36 -10.98
CA ASN A 599 -16.53 16.94 -11.01
C ASN A 599 -17.61 15.94 -11.42
N LYS A 600 -17.31 15.03 -12.35
CA LYS A 600 -18.24 13.96 -12.72
C LYS A 600 -18.44 12.99 -11.55
N TRP A 601 -17.35 12.57 -10.91
CA TRP A 601 -17.38 11.65 -9.77
C TRP A 601 -18.13 12.21 -8.55
N ILE A 602 -17.82 13.45 -8.14
CA ILE A 602 -18.49 14.12 -7.01
C ILE A 602 -19.98 14.34 -7.28
N ASN A 603 -20.36 14.46 -8.57
CA ASN A 603 -21.73 14.73 -8.95
C ASN A 603 -22.61 13.50 -9.19
N ASN A 604 -22.02 12.36 -9.54
CA ASN A 604 -22.74 11.12 -9.81
C ASN A 604 -23.44 10.55 -8.57
N ILE A 605 -24.72 10.21 -8.74
CA ILE A 605 -25.52 9.52 -7.73
C ILE A 605 -25.08 8.06 -7.66
N GLY A 606 -24.92 7.54 -6.45
CA GLY A 606 -24.53 6.15 -6.22
C GLY A 606 -25.72 5.18 -6.25
N GLY A 607 -25.46 3.92 -5.96
CA GLY A 607 -26.50 2.89 -5.92
C GLY A 607 -25.93 1.50 -5.67
N ILE A 608 -26.81 0.52 -5.44
CA ILE A 608 -26.42 -0.88 -5.28
C ILE A 608 -25.73 -1.33 -6.58
N GLY A 609 -24.49 -1.82 -6.47
CA GLY A 609 -23.70 -2.29 -7.61
C GLY A 609 -22.93 -1.21 -8.38
N VAL A 610 -23.03 0.07 -8.00
CA VAL A 610 -22.21 1.15 -8.60
C VAL A 610 -20.84 1.20 -7.91
N PRO A 611 -19.71 0.99 -8.63
CA PRO A 611 -18.37 1.04 -8.05
C PRO A 611 -18.04 2.40 -7.43
N ALA A 612 -17.26 2.41 -6.34
CA ALA A 612 -16.77 3.62 -5.68
C ALA A 612 -15.97 4.57 -6.59
N GLU A 613 -15.36 4.02 -7.66
CA GLU A 613 -14.66 4.78 -8.71
C GLU A 613 -15.57 5.66 -9.55
N LYS A 614 -16.85 5.32 -9.68
CA LYS A 614 -17.78 6.02 -10.56
C LYS A 614 -18.67 7.02 -9.82
N SER A 615 -18.82 6.88 -8.51
CA SER A 615 -19.68 7.74 -7.69
C SER A 615 -19.10 8.02 -6.32
N TRP A 616 -19.11 9.30 -5.94
CA TRP A 616 -18.79 9.75 -4.58
C TRP A 616 -19.67 9.11 -3.51
N GLU A 617 -20.95 8.90 -3.80
CA GLU A 617 -21.87 8.35 -2.82
C GLU A 617 -21.54 6.89 -2.48
N SER A 618 -21.23 6.07 -3.49
CA SER A 618 -20.77 4.69 -3.27
C SER A 618 -19.45 4.66 -2.50
N TRP A 619 -18.49 5.53 -2.86
CA TRP A 619 -17.22 5.64 -2.14
C TRP A 619 -17.40 6.07 -0.68
N TRP A 620 -18.25 7.07 -0.43
CA TRP A 620 -18.48 7.60 0.92
C TRP A 620 -19.14 6.55 1.83
N GLU A 621 -20.05 5.73 1.28
CA GLU A 621 -20.65 4.59 1.99
C GLU A 621 -19.63 3.47 2.28
N GLU A 622 -18.77 3.14 1.30
CA GLU A 622 -17.69 2.15 1.47
C GLU A 622 -16.67 2.59 2.53
N GLU A 623 -16.29 3.86 2.53
CA GLU A 623 -15.27 4.37 3.44
C GLU A 623 -15.72 4.28 4.91
N GLN A 624 -17.02 4.35 5.17
CA GLN A 624 -17.64 4.21 6.49
C GLN A 624 -18.06 2.78 6.85
N GLU A 625 -17.81 1.78 5.99
CA GLU A 625 -18.27 0.41 6.22
C GLU A 625 -17.78 -0.15 7.57
N HIS A 626 -16.56 0.20 7.97
CA HIS A 626 -15.94 -0.23 9.23
C HIS A 626 -16.79 0.13 10.47
N LEU A 627 -17.45 1.30 10.48
CA LEU A 627 -18.29 1.74 11.58
C LEU A 627 -19.52 0.84 11.80
N ARG A 628 -19.95 0.09 10.79
CA ARG A 628 -21.06 -0.87 10.93
C ARG A 628 -20.70 -2.06 11.81
N TYR A 629 -19.41 -2.42 11.85
CA TYR A 629 -18.89 -3.56 12.60
C TYR A 629 -18.17 -3.15 13.88
N SER A 630 -18.00 -1.84 14.11
CA SER A 630 -17.40 -1.31 15.33
C SER A 630 -18.22 -1.66 16.57
N GLY A 631 -17.56 -2.17 17.60
CA GLY A 631 -18.18 -2.40 18.90
C GLY A 631 -18.57 -1.09 19.60
N LYS A 632 -19.39 -1.19 20.66
CA LYS A 632 -19.84 -0.02 21.46
C LYS A 632 -18.69 0.87 21.93
N ARG A 633 -17.55 0.27 22.32
CA ARG A 633 -16.35 1.00 22.75
C ARG A 633 -15.76 1.85 21.62
N GLY A 634 -15.66 1.30 20.41
CA GLY A 634 -15.17 2.03 19.23
C GLY A 634 -16.06 3.23 18.90
N ILE A 635 -17.38 3.04 18.93
CA ILE A 635 -18.36 4.13 18.70
C ILE A 635 -18.23 5.24 19.76
N VAL A 636 -18.09 4.87 21.04
CA VAL A 636 -17.87 5.84 22.13
C VAL A 636 -16.58 6.64 21.91
N VAL A 637 -15.49 5.96 21.54
CA VAL A 637 -14.21 6.64 21.24
C VAL A 637 -14.35 7.61 20.07
N GLU A 638 -15.04 7.24 18.99
CA GLU A 638 -15.30 8.16 17.85
C GLU A 638 -16.06 9.42 18.29
N ILE A 639 -17.08 9.26 19.13
CA ILE A 639 -17.84 10.39 19.67
C ILE A 639 -16.93 11.25 20.55
N LEU A 640 -16.19 10.66 21.49
CA LEU A 640 -15.27 11.37 22.38
C LEU A 640 -14.20 12.15 21.59
N LEU A 641 -13.64 11.54 20.55
CA LEU A 641 -12.70 12.22 19.66
C LEU A 641 -13.37 13.39 18.95
N ALA A 642 -14.61 13.24 18.48
CA ALA A 642 -15.35 14.33 17.81
C ALA A 642 -15.70 15.50 18.75
N LEU A 643 -15.82 15.28 20.07
CA LEU A 643 -16.12 16.33 21.05
C LEU A 643 -15.09 17.48 21.04
N ARG A 644 -13.84 17.20 20.63
CA ARG A 644 -12.78 18.23 20.55
C ARG A 644 -13.16 19.41 19.66
N PHE A 645 -13.93 19.19 18.60
CA PHE A 645 -14.35 20.26 17.69
C PHE A 645 -15.34 21.25 18.33
N PHE A 646 -16.11 20.80 19.33
CA PHE A 646 -17.05 21.64 20.06
C PHE A 646 -16.33 22.48 21.12
N ILE A 647 -15.32 21.92 21.78
CA ILE A 647 -14.43 22.66 22.70
C ILE A 647 -13.64 23.72 21.92
N TYR A 648 -13.15 23.36 20.74
CA TYR A 648 -12.50 24.28 19.82
C TYR A 648 -13.39 25.49 19.46
N GLN A 649 -14.66 25.24 19.13
CA GLN A 649 -15.63 26.31 18.87
C GLN A 649 -15.87 27.20 20.08
N TYR A 650 -16.04 26.59 21.26
CA TYR A 650 -16.25 27.31 22.51
C TYR A 650 -15.14 28.33 22.76
N GLY A 651 -13.88 27.92 22.60
CA GLY A 651 -12.74 28.81 22.78
C GLY A 651 -12.73 29.98 21.79
N LEU A 652 -13.06 29.74 20.51
CA LEU A 652 -13.09 30.80 19.49
C LEU A 652 -14.23 31.80 19.64
N VAL A 653 -15.43 31.33 19.98
CA VAL A 653 -16.61 32.20 20.16
C VAL A 653 -16.37 33.20 21.29
N TYR A 654 -15.58 32.82 22.30
CA TYR A 654 -15.25 33.67 23.45
C TYR A 654 -14.28 34.83 23.14
N HIS A 655 -13.62 34.78 21.98
CA HIS A 655 -12.71 35.82 21.48
C HIS A 655 -13.34 36.71 20.40
N LEU A 656 -14.63 36.53 20.09
CA LEU A 656 -15.34 37.41 19.17
C LEU A 656 -15.61 38.77 19.84
N THR A 657 -15.40 39.86 19.10
CA THR A 657 -15.58 41.24 19.60
C THR A 657 -17.00 41.50 20.14
N ILE A 658 -18.03 40.91 19.52
CA ILE A 658 -19.44 40.96 19.98
C ILE A 658 -19.60 40.48 21.43
N THR A 659 -18.73 39.55 21.86
CA THR A 659 -18.86 38.84 23.14
C THR A 659 -17.99 39.44 24.25
N GLU A 660 -17.20 40.48 23.96
CA GLU A 660 -16.28 41.11 24.90
C GLU A 660 -16.97 41.58 26.19
N ARG A 661 -18.20 42.09 26.08
CA ARG A 661 -18.98 42.61 27.21
C ARG A 661 -19.67 41.52 28.04
N THR A 662 -19.93 40.34 27.47
CA THR A 662 -20.67 39.26 28.15
C THR A 662 -20.04 37.90 27.87
N LYS A 663 -19.18 37.47 28.77
CA LYS A 663 -18.46 36.20 28.73
C LYS A 663 -19.23 35.11 29.49
N ASN A 664 -20.46 34.80 29.06
CA ASN A 664 -21.31 33.80 29.71
C ASN A 664 -21.47 32.55 28.83
N PHE A 665 -21.64 31.38 29.43
CA PHE A 665 -21.88 30.10 28.72
C PHE A 665 -23.10 30.18 27.79
N LEU A 666 -24.06 31.05 28.10
CA LEU A 666 -25.21 31.35 27.23
C LEU A 666 -24.80 31.82 25.82
N VAL A 667 -23.69 32.55 25.67
CA VAL A 667 -23.21 33.00 24.36
C VAL A 667 -22.79 31.82 23.49
N TYR A 668 -22.14 30.83 24.09
CA TYR A 668 -21.86 29.57 23.40
C TYR A 668 -23.15 28.87 23.00
N GLY A 669 -24.13 28.75 23.90
CA GLY A 669 -25.45 28.18 23.59
C GLY A 669 -26.17 28.90 22.44
N VAL A 670 -26.12 30.24 22.39
CA VAL A 670 -26.69 31.05 21.31
C VAL A 670 -25.95 30.81 19.98
N SER A 671 -24.63 30.58 20.01
CA SER A 671 -23.87 30.27 18.78
C SER A 671 -24.38 29.00 18.07
N TRP A 672 -25.00 28.06 18.78
CA TRP A 672 -25.61 26.87 18.17
C TRP A 672 -26.84 27.19 17.33
N LEU A 673 -27.53 28.31 17.57
CA LEU A 673 -28.63 28.76 16.71
C LEU A 673 -28.13 29.01 15.28
N VAL A 674 -26.90 29.47 15.11
CA VAL A 674 -26.27 29.64 13.79
C VAL A 674 -26.10 28.29 13.09
N ILE A 675 -25.67 27.27 13.82
CA ILE A 675 -25.52 25.90 13.29
C ILE A 675 -26.89 25.34 12.89
N PHE A 676 -27.91 25.47 13.74
CA PHE A 676 -29.26 25.02 13.44
C PHE A 676 -29.84 25.76 12.22
N LEU A 677 -29.60 27.07 12.10
CA LEU A 677 -30.00 27.86 10.94
C LEU A 677 -29.32 27.34 9.66
N ILE A 678 -28.01 27.10 9.68
CA ILE A 678 -27.27 26.56 8.52
C ILE A 678 -27.84 25.19 8.14
N LEU A 679 -28.04 24.29 9.11
CA LEU A 679 -28.62 22.96 8.86
C LEU A 679 -30.05 23.05 8.32
N PHE A 680 -30.86 23.99 8.82
CA PHE A 680 -32.21 24.24 8.34
C PHE A 680 -32.19 24.73 6.88
N VAL A 681 -31.38 25.74 6.57
CA VAL A 681 -31.21 26.25 5.20
C VAL A 681 -30.78 25.12 4.26
N MET A 682 -29.79 24.31 4.66
CA MET A 682 -29.36 23.18 3.83
C MET A 682 -30.45 22.13 3.64
N LYS A 683 -31.24 21.83 4.68
CA LYS A 683 -32.38 20.90 4.57
C LYS A 683 -33.42 21.45 3.58
N THR A 684 -33.74 22.73 3.66
CA THR A 684 -34.65 23.42 2.72
C THR A 684 -34.13 23.36 1.29
N VAL A 685 -32.83 23.61 1.06
CA VAL A 685 -32.20 23.49 -0.25
C VAL A 685 -32.19 22.05 -0.77
N SER A 686 -31.92 21.06 0.08
CA SER A 686 -31.88 19.63 -0.29
C SER A 686 -33.28 19.11 -0.68
N VAL A 687 -34.31 19.45 0.10
CA VAL A 687 -35.71 19.12 -0.22
C VAL A 687 -36.16 19.86 -1.47
N GLY A 688 -35.81 21.14 -1.60
CA GLY A 688 -36.11 21.95 -2.78
C GLY A 688 -35.47 21.39 -4.05
N ARG A 689 -34.23 20.89 -3.97
CA ARG A 689 -33.56 20.22 -5.09
C ARG A 689 -34.31 18.96 -5.53
N ARG A 690 -34.73 18.13 -4.58
CA ARG A 690 -35.47 16.88 -4.89
C ARG A 690 -36.86 17.12 -5.48
N ARG A 691 -37.60 18.13 -4.98
CA ARG A 691 -38.97 18.40 -5.42
C ARG A 691 -39.06 19.27 -6.68
N PHE A 692 -38.17 20.24 -6.84
CA PHE A 692 -38.32 21.30 -7.85
C PHE A 692 -37.24 21.31 -8.93
N SER A 693 -36.09 20.65 -8.77
CA SER A 693 -35.01 20.78 -9.79
C SER A 693 -35.29 20.04 -11.10
N ALA A 694 -36.18 19.04 -11.10
CA ALA A 694 -36.57 18.32 -12.32
C ALA A 694 -37.72 19.00 -13.07
N SER A 695 -38.64 19.65 -12.35
CA SER A 695 -39.88 20.22 -12.90
C SER A 695 -39.87 21.75 -13.05
N PHE A 696 -39.11 22.50 -12.24
CA PHE A 696 -39.12 23.97 -12.24
C PHE A 696 -37.72 24.57 -11.99
N GLN A 697 -36.85 24.53 -13.01
CA GLN A 697 -35.48 25.04 -12.90
C GLN A 697 -35.41 26.55 -12.55
N LEU A 698 -36.31 27.38 -13.10
CA LEU A 698 -36.34 28.83 -12.83
C LEU A 698 -36.66 29.12 -11.36
N MET A 699 -37.70 28.47 -10.81
CA MET A 699 -38.11 28.63 -9.42
C MET A 699 -37.00 28.19 -8.45
N PHE A 700 -36.28 27.12 -8.78
CA PHE A 700 -35.13 26.68 -7.97
C PHE A 700 -33.95 27.67 -8.04
N ARG A 701 -33.68 28.31 -9.19
CA ARG A 701 -32.67 29.38 -9.29
C ARG A 701 -33.08 30.62 -8.50
N LEU A 702 -34.37 31.00 -8.54
CA LEU A 702 -34.92 32.10 -7.74
C LEU A 702 -34.79 31.84 -6.24
N ILE A 703 -35.12 30.63 -5.77
CA ILE A 703 -34.93 30.23 -4.37
C ILE A 703 -33.46 30.34 -3.95
N LYS A 704 -32.52 29.89 -4.80
CA LYS A 704 -31.08 30.07 -4.54
C LYS A 704 -30.67 31.54 -4.45
N GLY A 705 -31.17 32.37 -5.37
CA GLY A 705 -30.94 33.82 -5.36
C GLY A 705 -31.48 34.48 -4.09
N LEU A 706 -32.69 34.12 -3.66
CA LEU A 706 -33.31 34.61 -2.42
C LEU A 706 -32.51 34.21 -1.18
N ILE A 707 -32.05 32.96 -1.11
CA ILE A 707 -31.19 32.47 -0.01
C ILE A 707 -29.86 33.23 0.00
N PHE A 708 -29.27 33.51 -1.16
CA PHE A 708 -28.04 34.27 -1.27
C PHE A 708 -28.22 35.74 -0.83
N MET A 709 -29.30 36.39 -1.26
CA MET A 709 -29.62 37.76 -0.86
C MET A 709 -29.91 37.87 0.63
N THR A 710 -30.63 36.92 1.22
CA THR A 710 -30.86 36.87 2.68
C THR A 710 -29.55 36.64 3.44
N PHE A 711 -28.65 35.79 2.94
CA PHE A 711 -27.33 35.60 3.53
C PHE A 711 -26.48 36.88 3.49
N ILE A 712 -26.45 37.59 2.36
CA ILE A 712 -25.77 38.89 2.27
C ILE A 712 -26.39 39.91 3.22
N ALA A 713 -27.72 39.98 3.28
CA ALA A 713 -28.42 40.89 4.19
C ALA A 713 -28.05 40.61 5.65
N ILE A 714 -27.97 39.33 6.06
CA ILE A 714 -27.54 38.94 7.41
C ILE A 714 -26.09 39.38 7.68
N ILE A 715 -25.16 39.19 6.73
CA ILE A 715 -23.77 39.64 6.88
C ILE A 715 -23.72 41.16 7.02
N VAL A 716 -24.44 41.90 6.16
CA VAL A 716 -24.47 43.37 6.21
C VAL A 716 -25.02 43.84 7.56
N ILE A 717 -26.10 43.23 8.06
CA ILE A 717 -26.66 43.53 9.39
C ILE A 717 -25.63 43.24 10.50
N LEU A 718 -24.93 42.11 10.45
CA LEU A 718 -23.90 41.77 11.44
C LEU A 718 -22.72 42.75 11.44
N ILE A 719 -22.33 43.27 10.27
CA ILE A 719 -21.27 44.28 10.16
C ILE A 719 -21.77 45.65 10.65
N THR A 720 -22.97 46.07 10.26
CA THR A 720 -23.47 47.44 10.53
C THR A 720 -24.07 47.61 11.92
N LEU A 721 -24.83 46.63 12.41
CA LEU A 721 -25.52 46.69 13.71
C LEU A 721 -24.73 46.03 14.83
N ALA A 722 -24.03 44.92 14.54
CA ALA A 722 -23.25 44.18 15.55
C ALA A 722 -21.75 44.54 15.53
N HIS A 723 -21.35 45.50 14.70
CA HIS A 723 -19.97 45.99 14.57
C HIS A 723 -18.91 44.89 14.39
N MET A 724 -19.25 43.78 13.71
CA MET A 724 -18.29 42.69 13.45
C MET A 724 -17.14 43.16 12.57
N THR A 725 -15.91 42.85 12.98
CA THR A 725 -14.73 43.05 12.16
C THR A 725 -14.57 41.93 11.12
N ILE A 726 -13.75 42.15 10.09
CA ILE A 726 -13.39 41.11 9.11
C ILE A 726 -12.72 39.92 9.82
N GLN A 727 -11.93 40.18 10.86
CA GLN A 727 -11.32 39.14 11.68
C GLN A 727 -12.38 38.26 12.36
N ASP A 728 -13.45 38.86 12.90
CA ASP A 728 -14.55 38.11 13.52
C ASP A 728 -15.28 37.19 12.51
N ILE A 729 -15.43 37.63 11.26
CA ILE A 729 -16.01 36.79 10.20
C ILE A 729 -15.14 35.57 9.92
N ILE A 730 -13.82 35.76 9.83
CA ILE A 730 -12.85 34.67 9.65
C ILE A 730 -12.91 33.72 10.85
N VAL A 731 -12.94 34.25 12.07
CA VAL A 731 -13.04 33.45 13.31
C VAL A 731 -14.34 32.65 13.36
N CYS A 732 -15.46 33.22 12.92
CA CYS A 732 -16.73 32.49 12.80
C CYS A 732 -16.62 31.32 11.81
N ILE A 733 -16.03 31.52 10.63
CA ILE A 733 -15.81 30.44 9.65
C ILE A 733 -14.94 29.34 10.29
N LEU A 734 -13.84 29.74 10.92
CA LEU A 734 -12.91 28.84 11.59
C LEU A 734 -13.57 28.10 12.75
N ALA A 735 -14.53 28.69 13.48
CA ALA A 735 -15.23 28.05 14.59
C ALA A 735 -16.32 27.06 14.10
N PHE A 736 -17.17 27.48 13.16
CA PHE A 736 -18.32 26.69 12.74
C PHE A 736 -17.97 25.56 11.77
N MET A 737 -16.96 25.74 10.91
CA MET A 737 -16.57 24.72 9.93
C MET A 737 -16.09 23.40 10.60
N PRO A 738 -15.18 23.41 11.59
CA PRO A 738 -14.79 22.19 12.32
C PRO A 738 -15.92 21.64 13.17
N THR A 739 -16.79 22.49 13.72
CA THR A 739 -17.95 22.03 14.51
C THR A 739 -18.92 21.22 13.66
N GLY A 740 -19.26 21.71 12.46
CA GLY A 740 -20.10 20.95 11.53
C GLY A 740 -19.46 19.63 11.09
N TRP A 741 -18.13 19.56 11.01
CA TRP A 741 -17.40 18.32 10.79
C TRP A 741 -17.50 17.37 11.99
N GLY A 742 -17.35 17.87 13.22
CA GLY A 742 -17.59 17.11 14.45
C GLY A 742 -19.00 16.53 14.52
N MET A 743 -20.02 17.31 14.15
CA MET A 743 -21.40 16.82 14.04
C MET A 743 -21.54 15.74 12.97
N LEU A 744 -20.87 15.89 11.83
CA LEU A 744 -20.85 14.88 10.78
C LEU A 744 -20.24 13.56 11.29
N LEU A 745 -19.10 13.60 11.99
CA LEU A 745 -18.46 12.42 12.57
C LEU A 745 -19.38 11.71 13.57
N ILE A 746 -20.03 12.45 14.47
CA ILE A 746 -21.00 11.89 15.41
C ILE A 746 -22.19 11.27 14.67
N ALA A 747 -22.69 11.92 13.63
CA ALA A 747 -23.80 11.40 12.83
C ALA A 747 -23.42 10.10 12.08
N GLN A 748 -22.17 9.99 11.62
CA GLN A 748 -21.63 8.77 11.00
C GLN A 748 -21.49 7.63 12.01
N ALA A 749 -20.94 7.90 13.20
CA ALA A 749 -20.82 6.92 14.28
C ALA A 749 -22.20 6.42 14.77
N CYS A 750 -23.20 7.32 14.79
CA CYS A 750 -24.58 7.04 15.19
C CYS A 750 -25.52 6.71 14.01
N LYS A 751 -24.98 6.26 12.87
CA LYS A 751 -25.74 6.05 11.63
C LYS A 751 -27.09 5.30 11.80
N PRO A 752 -27.19 4.19 12.55
CA PRO A 752 -28.47 3.48 12.71
C PRO A 752 -29.57 4.30 13.38
N VAL A 753 -29.22 5.26 14.23
CA VAL A 753 -30.15 6.16 14.92
C VAL A 753 -30.54 7.30 13.99
N VAL A 754 -29.56 7.92 13.34
CA VAL A 754 -29.77 9.04 12.40
C VAL A 754 -30.60 8.62 11.19
N HIS A 755 -30.40 7.39 10.70
CA HIS A 755 -31.19 6.82 9.62
C HIS A 755 -32.66 6.61 10.02
N ARG A 756 -32.92 6.08 11.22
CA ARG A 756 -34.28 5.93 11.78
C ARG A 756 -34.97 7.28 11.97
N ALA A 757 -34.23 8.32 12.33
CA ALA A 757 -34.74 9.68 12.46
C ALA A 757 -34.96 10.42 11.12
N GLY A 758 -34.63 9.81 9.98
CA GLY A 758 -34.85 10.39 8.64
C GLY A 758 -33.87 11.50 8.24
N PHE A 759 -32.81 11.76 9.01
CA PHE A 759 -31.86 12.84 8.75
C PHE A 759 -30.67 12.43 7.85
N TRP A 760 -30.53 11.14 7.51
CA TRP A 760 -29.37 10.64 6.74
C TRP A 760 -29.18 11.35 5.40
N GLY A 761 -30.27 11.70 4.70
CA GLY A 761 -30.19 12.46 3.44
C GLY A 761 -29.57 13.85 3.60
N SER A 762 -29.85 14.52 4.72
CA SER A 762 -29.23 15.82 5.06
C SER A 762 -27.76 15.66 5.43
N VAL A 763 -27.42 14.62 6.21
CA VAL A 763 -26.03 14.27 6.57
C VAL A 763 -25.19 14.01 5.32
N ARG A 764 -25.72 13.24 4.37
CA ARG A 764 -25.07 12.98 3.08
C ARG A 764 -24.87 14.26 2.28
N THR A 765 -25.83 15.19 2.29
CA THR A 765 -25.70 16.47 1.59
C THR A 765 -24.62 17.35 2.25
N LEU A 766 -24.57 17.40 3.59
CA LEU A 766 -23.54 18.10 4.34
C LEU A 766 -22.15 17.54 4.04
N ALA A 767 -22.00 16.21 4.11
CA ALA A 767 -20.76 15.52 3.83
C ALA A 767 -20.24 15.87 2.44
N ARG A 768 -21.09 15.81 1.41
CA ARG A 768 -20.70 16.19 0.05
C ARG A 768 -20.22 17.64 -0.05
N GLY A 769 -20.84 18.56 0.69
CA GLY A 769 -20.40 19.95 0.78
C GLY A 769 -18.97 20.08 1.30
N TYR A 770 -18.64 19.39 2.40
CA TYR A 770 -17.28 19.34 2.93
C TYR A 770 -16.29 18.75 1.92
N GLU A 771 -16.63 17.65 1.26
CA GLU A 771 -15.74 17.02 0.29
C GLU A 771 -15.48 17.93 -0.93
N ILE A 772 -16.48 18.69 -1.38
CA ILE A 772 -16.28 19.71 -2.42
C ILE A 772 -15.32 20.81 -1.95
N VAL A 773 -15.51 21.36 -0.75
CA VAL A 773 -14.63 22.40 -0.20
C VAL A 773 -13.20 21.89 -0.05
N MET A 774 -13.01 20.71 0.54
CA MET A 774 -11.69 20.09 0.68
C MET A 774 -11.04 19.81 -0.68
N GLY A 775 -11.81 19.30 -1.65
CA GLY A 775 -11.33 19.07 -3.01
C GLY A 775 -10.87 20.36 -3.69
N LEU A 776 -11.63 21.44 -3.57
CA LEU A 776 -11.27 22.77 -4.10
C LEU A 776 -9.99 23.33 -3.45
N LEU A 777 -9.85 23.21 -2.13
CA LEU A 777 -8.67 23.66 -1.39
C LEU A 777 -7.39 22.94 -1.83
N LEU A 778 -7.50 21.65 -2.20
CA LEU A 778 -6.38 20.87 -2.71
C LEU A 778 -6.12 21.13 -4.20
N PHE A 779 -7.18 21.22 -5.00
CA PHE A 779 -7.09 21.36 -6.44
C PHE A 779 -6.55 22.73 -6.87
N THR A 780 -6.95 23.80 -6.18
CA THR A 780 -6.60 25.19 -6.58
C THR A 780 -5.09 25.43 -6.57
N PRO A 781 -4.32 25.08 -5.51
CA PRO A 781 -2.86 25.23 -5.54
C PRO A 781 -2.19 24.38 -6.61
N VAL A 782 -2.67 23.15 -6.84
CA VAL A 782 -2.13 22.24 -7.87
C VAL A 782 -2.36 22.82 -9.26
N ALA A 783 -3.56 23.33 -9.54
CA ALA A 783 -3.89 23.96 -10.80
C ALA A 783 -3.09 25.26 -11.03
N PHE A 784 -2.89 26.05 -9.98
CA PHE A 784 -2.05 27.25 -10.04
C PHE A 784 -0.59 26.89 -10.38
N LEU A 785 -0.02 25.87 -9.73
CA LEU A 785 1.34 25.41 -10.04
C LEU A 785 1.47 24.81 -11.45
N ALA A 786 0.43 24.12 -11.93
CA ALA A 786 0.38 23.56 -13.28
C ALA A 786 0.35 24.62 -14.39
N TRP A 787 0.00 25.87 -14.07
CA TRP A 787 0.09 26.99 -15.00
C TRP A 787 1.55 27.30 -15.41
N PHE A 788 2.52 26.95 -14.56
CA PHE A 788 3.92 27.23 -14.79
C PHE A 788 4.64 26.02 -15.41
N PRO A 789 5.08 26.09 -16.68
CA PRO A 789 5.64 24.92 -17.38
C PRO A 789 6.88 24.31 -16.72
N PHE A 790 7.71 25.15 -16.09
CA PHE A 790 8.94 24.71 -15.42
C PHE A 790 8.67 23.76 -14.24
N VAL A 791 7.48 23.83 -13.61
CA VAL A 791 7.13 22.97 -12.47
C VAL A 791 7.00 21.50 -12.90
N SER A 792 6.35 21.26 -14.05
CA SER A 792 6.19 19.91 -14.62
C SER A 792 7.55 19.32 -15.05
N GLU A 793 8.44 20.16 -15.59
CA GLU A 793 9.79 19.74 -15.97
C GLU A 793 10.64 19.41 -14.75
N PHE A 794 10.62 20.27 -13.72
CA PHE A 794 11.31 20.05 -12.45
C PHE A 794 10.83 18.76 -11.78
N GLN A 795 9.51 18.55 -11.71
CA GLN A 795 8.91 17.34 -11.17
C GLN A 795 9.41 16.09 -11.92
N THR A 796 9.40 16.11 -13.25
CA THR A 796 9.81 14.94 -14.06
C THR A 796 11.29 14.59 -13.82
N ARG A 797 12.17 15.61 -13.75
CA ARG A 797 13.61 15.42 -13.46
C ARG A 797 13.88 14.93 -12.03
N MET A 798 13.04 15.33 -11.07
CA MET A 798 13.13 14.88 -9.68
C MET A 798 12.64 13.44 -9.52
N LEU A 799 11.60 13.05 -10.25
CA LEU A 799 10.96 11.74 -10.13
C LEU A 799 11.71 10.60 -10.81
N PHE A 800 12.33 10.86 -11.95
CA PHE A 800 12.91 9.82 -12.80
C PHE A 800 14.39 10.04 -13.05
N ASN A 801 15.13 8.94 -13.18
CA ASN A 801 16.53 8.98 -13.59
C ASN A 801 16.67 9.62 -14.99
N GLN A 802 17.79 10.32 -15.26
CA GLN A 802 18.04 11.03 -16.52
C GLN A 802 17.85 10.16 -17.77
N ALA A 803 18.29 8.90 -17.75
CA ALA A 803 18.12 7.97 -18.87
C ALA A 803 16.64 7.68 -19.15
N PHE A 804 15.84 7.52 -18.09
CA PHE A 804 14.40 7.29 -18.19
C PHE A 804 13.63 8.56 -18.53
N SER A 805 14.03 9.70 -17.97
CA SER A 805 13.50 11.04 -18.27
C SER A 805 13.69 11.41 -19.74
N ARG A 806 14.84 11.08 -20.35
CA ARG A 806 15.08 11.29 -21.80
C ARG A 806 14.12 10.46 -22.65
N GLY A 807 13.95 9.17 -22.33
CA GLY A 807 12.99 8.31 -23.03
C GLY A 807 11.54 8.78 -22.91
N LEU A 808 11.15 9.28 -21.72
CA LEU A 808 9.85 9.88 -21.44
C LEU A 808 9.60 11.19 -22.21
N GLN A 809 10.61 12.06 -22.27
CA GLN A 809 10.54 13.30 -23.04
C GLN A 809 10.38 13.01 -24.54
N ILE A 810 11.16 12.05 -25.07
CA ILE A 810 11.05 11.60 -26.46
C ILE A 810 9.66 10.99 -26.72
N SER A 811 9.15 10.16 -25.80
CA SER A 811 7.80 9.59 -25.92
C SER A 811 6.69 10.65 -25.85
N ARG A 812 6.82 11.71 -25.05
CA ARG A 812 5.85 12.82 -25.01
C ARG A 812 5.84 13.60 -26.34
N ILE A 813 7.02 13.86 -26.90
CA ILE A 813 7.19 14.54 -28.20
C ILE A 813 6.59 13.68 -29.33
N LEU A 814 6.89 12.39 -29.37
CA LEU A 814 6.36 11.45 -30.38
C LEU A 814 4.86 11.15 -30.19
N GLY A 815 4.39 11.11 -28.95
CA GLY A 815 2.98 10.89 -28.59
C GLY A 815 2.07 12.05 -28.98
N GLY A 816 2.58 13.29 -28.96
CA GLY A 816 1.90 14.47 -29.49
C GLY A 816 1.54 14.31 -30.98
N HIS A 817 2.48 13.80 -31.80
CA HIS A 817 2.24 13.57 -33.23
C HIS A 817 1.28 12.42 -33.56
N ARG A 818 1.11 11.43 -32.67
CA ARG A 818 0.15 10.33 -32.90
C ARG A 818 -1.31 10.76 -32.70
N LYS A 819 -1.59 11.70 -31.79
CA LYS A 819 -2.95 12.26 -31.64
C LYS A 819 -3.38 13.04 -32.88
N ASP A 820 -2.49 13.83 -33.47
CA ASP A 820 -2.75 14.60 -34.70
C ASP A 820 -2.93 13.73 -35.96
N ARG A 821 -2.39 12.50 -35.98
CA ARG A 821 -2.69 11.52 -37.04
C ARG A 821 -4.03 10.81 -36.83
N SER A 822 -4.43 10.55 -35.59
CA SER A 822 -5.72 9.90 -35.30
C SER A 822 -6.93 10.80 -35.53
N SER A 823 -6.76 12.13 -35.48
CA SER A 823 -7.80 13.11 -35.83
C SER A 823 -7.96 13.32 -37.34
N ARG A 824 -6.97 12.94 -38.17
CA ARG A 824 -7.04 13.03 -39.63
C ARG A 824 -7.67 11.82 -40.33
N ASN A 825 -7.87 10.69 -39.64
CA ASN A 825 -8.53 9.50 -40.19
C ASN A 825 -10.02 9.40 -39.81
N LYS A 826 -10.66 10.54 -39.51
CA LYS A 826 -12.10 10.66 -39.24
C LYS A 826 -12.77 11.79 -40.04
N GLU A 827 -12.28 12.02 -41.26
CA GLU A 827 -13.05 12.65 -42.33
C GLU A 827 -13.21 11.66 -43.49
#